data_AF-A0A4P9J8C4-F1
#
_entry.id   AF-A0A4P9J8C4-F1
#
_cell.length_a   1.000
_cell.length_b   1.000
_cell.length_c   1.000
_cell.angle_alpha   90.00
_cell.angle_beta   90.00
_cell.angle_gamma   90.00
#
_symmetry.space_group_name_H-M   'P 1'
#
loop_
_entity.id
_entity.type
_entity.pdbx_description
1 polymer ?
#
loop_
_entity_poly.entity_id
_entity_poly.type
_entity_poly.pdbx_seq_one_letter_code
_entity_poly.pdbx_strand_id
1 'polypeptide(L)'
;MAHRPLLLAVDGRSGAGKTSLALETAALLRAHLDVAVFHLDAVYPGWDGLAPALGTYAADVLAPLAAGRTAHWTWWDWSAGAPGRPGTTAPADVVILEGVGAGHRGARPLLDALAWVEMPAGARRHRALERDGETFAAHWDRWAAQEDAYLAGDDPAGAATVTVDGAAGTPAAAAALVAALRTLPGWEAALSQVPAPPRADRRRRTLAGAADPHVLFAAAGGPEAATAMLLESSDHATTPAPARSRHAIVGVAAPGDPVARHGDGVTTVRHGAVTVRHPGPLFRWLAGAWPDPAGEPSASGAGTPGAPAAGPFTAGWMGWLGYGLKREAGSPDGAATARAEAPTPADALLFRPGRVATVDHRERTTTLWWSADDDGGAAWADRVAAAVAGDTAGGGDAGGAGSDGTEPGDPAAARTPPPAPAFTVRDPRERYLGMVRAAQHEIYEGNTYEVCLTTMLEADLGTAAFDGWGTYRRLVAANRAPFTLYLRAAAAAGTGHGTADVELLSTSPERFLALAADGRLVTEPIKGTRPRGATPERDRELAAELAASTKDRAENIMITDLARNDLSRVAVPGTVAAERVCAIESYPTVHQMVSTVTARLEPGVPRTDAVAAAFPPGSMTGAPKISTMDILERLESGPRGVYSGVAGYLSDDGAADLSVLIRTLVATREPAAGAPPGPDGATGTATGGAVRTRLSLGVGGAITADSDPEEEWDEVRTKAHGVLRVLGSAFPDEAPLPR
;
A
#
# COMPACT_ATOMS: atom_id res chain seq x y z
N MET A 1 -4.49 0.07 42.43
CA MET A 1 -5.62 -0.61 41.74
C MET A 1 -5.03 -1.86 41.11
N ALA A 2 -5.60 -3.05 41.34
CA ALA A 2 -5.09 -4.26 40.71
C ALA A 2 -5.19 -4.12 39.18
N HIS A 3 -4.09 -4.36 38.47
CA HIS A 3 -4.06 -4.29 37.01
C HIS A 3 -4.99 -5.37 36.45
N ARG A 4 -5.91 -5.01 35.56
CA ARG A 4 -6.74 -6.00 34.85
C ARG A 4 -5.83 -6.82 33.93
N PRO A 5 -5.93 -8.16 33.90
CA PRO A 5 -5.15 -8.98 32.97
C PRO A 5 -5.45 -8.63 31.52
N LEU A 6 -4.43 -8.68 30.65
CA LEU A 6 -4.65 -8.74 29.21
C LEU A 6 -4.97 -10.17 28.79
N LEU A 7 -6.09 -10.37 28.12
CA LEU A 7 -6.59 -11.68 27.72
C LEU A 7 -6.36 -11.91 26.21
N LEU A 8 -5.49 -12.85 25.89
CA LEU A 8 -5.20 -13.29 24.52
C LEU A 8 -5.83 -14.65 24.27
N ALA A 9 -6.78 -14.73 23.35
CA ALA A 9 -7.24 -16.02 22.83
C ALA A 9 -6.37 -16.47 21.65
N VAL A 10 -5.93 -17.73 21.67
CA VAL A 10 -5.29 -18.42 20.54
C VAL A 10 -6.22 -19.53 20.06
N ASP A 11 -6.99 -19.24 19.01
CA ASP A 11 -8.00 -20.12 18.41
C ASP A 11 -7.54 -20.60 17.02
N GLY A 12 -8.29 -21.51 16.40
CA GLY A 12 -7.93 -22.23 15.20
C GLY A 12 -8.42 -23.66 15.26
N ARG A 13 -8.54 -24.32 14.10
CA ARG A 13 -8.96 -25.73 14.04
C ARG A 13 -7.96 -26.67 14.72
N SER A 14 -8.40 -27.86 15.11
CA SER A 14 -7.51 -28.89 15.65
C SER A 14 -6.40 -29.21 14.64
N GLY A 15 -5.20 -29.47 15.16
CA GLY A 15 -3.98 -29.67 14.36
C GLY A 15 -3.30 -28.40 13.83
N ALA A 16 -3.88 -27.21 14.02
CA ALA A 16 -3.32 -25.95 13.48
C ALA A 16 -2.04 -25.44 14.21
N GLY A 17 -1.63 -26.04 15.32
CA GLY A 17 -0.42 -25.62 16.06
C GLY A 17 -0.62 -24.59 17.17
N LYS A 18 -1.88 -24.32 17.57
CA LYS A 18 -2.26 -23.38 18.65
C LYS A 18 -1.46 -23.56 19.94
N THR A 19 -1.44 -24.77 20.49
CA THR A 19 -0.77 -25.07 21.77
C THR A 19 0.71 -24.73 21.71
N SER A 20 1.40 -25.10 20.62
CA SER A 20 2.83 -24.77 20.44
C SER A 20 3.05 -23.26 20.36
N LEU A 21 2.21 -22.54 19.60
CA LEU A 21 2.29 -21.08 19.50
C LEU A 21 2.04 -20.40 20.86
N ALA A 22 1.02 -20.85 21.60
CA ALA A 22 0.66 -20.31 22.91
C ALA A 22 1.78 -20.50 23.94
N LEU A 23 2.37 -21.70 23.99
CA LEU A 23 3.47 -22.01 24.91
C LEU A 23 4.74 -21.22 24.59
N GLU A 24 5.10 -21.11 23.32
CA GLU A 24 6.27 -20.34 22.88
C GLU A 24 6.08 -18.84 23.13
N THR A 25 4.88 -18.32 22.86
CA THR A 25 4.52 -16.93 23.17
C THR A 25 4.58 -16.68 24.68
N ALA A 26 4.06 -17.61 25.49
CA ALA A 26 4.18 -17.52 26.94
C ALA A 26 5.64 -17.53 27.40
N ALA A 27 6.50 -18.35 26.80
CA ALA A 27 7.92 -18.41 27.14
C ALA A 27 8.63 -17.05 26.89
N LEU A 28 8.34 -16.40 25.75
CA LEU A 28 8.87 -15.07 25.43
C LEU A 28 8.41 -14.00 26.43
N LEU A 29 7.13 -14.04 26.82
CA LEU A 29 6.55 -13.05 27.72
C LEU A 29 6.95 -13.26 29.20
N ARG A 30 7.08 -14.51 29.65
CA ARG A 30 7.46 -14.86 31.05
C ARG A 30 8.84 -14.37 31.47
N ALA A 31 9.70 -14.03 30.52
CA ALA A 31 10.97 -13.40 30.81
C ALA A 31 10.81 -12.00 31.44
N HIS A 32 9.63 -11.37 31.30
CA HIS A 32 9.39 -9.99 31.68
C HIS A 32 8.06 -9.74 32.40
N LEU A 33 7.07 -10.62 32.24
CA LEU A 33 5.71 -10.45 32.75
C LEU A 33 5.24 -11.71 33.47
N ASP A 34 4.26 -11.59 34.36
CA ASP A 34 3.52 -12.77 34.84
C ASP A 34 2.57 -13.26 33.75
N VAL A 35 2.63 -14.56 33.43
CA VAL A 35 1.85 -15.14 32.32
C VAL A 35 1.22 -16.47 32.71
N ALA A 36 -0.11 -16.50 32.70
CA ALA A 36 -0.89 -17.71 32.83
C ALA A 36 -1.30 -18.25 31.44
N VAL A 37 -1.35 -19.57 31.31
CA VAL A 37 -1.87 -20.26 30.12
C VAL A 37 -3.00 -21.17 30.55
N PHE A 38 -4.15 -21.06 29.90
CA PHE A 38 -5.30 -21.93 30.10
C PHE A 38 -5.60 -22.70 28.81
N HIS A 39 -5.64 -24.02 28.91
CA HIS A 39 -5.94 -24.92 27.79
C HIS A 39 -7.42 -25.33 27.85
N LEU A 40 -8.20 -25.03 26.81
CA LEU A 40 -9.63 -25.34 26.80
C LEU A 40 -9.92 -26.85 26.76
N ASP A 41 -8.95 -27.67 26.33
CA ASP A 41 -9.04 -29.14 26.40
C ASP A 41 -9.22 -29.69 27.82
N ALA A 42 -8.90 -28.87 28.82
CA ALA A 42 -9.12 -29.15 30.22
C ALA A 42 -10.61 -29.17 30.59
N VAL A 43 -11.49 -28.51 29.82
CA VAL A 43 -12.92 -28.37 30.14
C VAL A 43 -13.86 -28.94 29.07
N TYR A 44 -13.35 -29.58 28.02
CA TYR A 44 -14.20 -30.30 27.05
C TYR A 44 -14.75 -31.59 27.67
N PRO A 45 -16.08 -31.76 27.82
CA PRO A 45 -16.66 -33.01 28.30
C PRO A 45 -16.63 -34.10 27.22
N GLY A 46 -15.44 -34.63 26.97
CA GLY A 46 -15.18 -35.71 26.02
C GLY A 46 -15.19 -35.28 24.57
N TRP A 47 -15.23 -36.27 23.69
CA TRP A 47 -15.11 -36.06 22.24
C TRP A 47 -16.32 -35.37 21.60
N ASP A 48 -17.45 -35.19 22.28
CA ASP A 48 -18.61 -34.38 21.84
C ASP A 48 -18.74 -33.05 22.61
N GLY A 49 -17.68 -32.68 23.32
CA GLY A 49 -17.73 -31.66 24.35
C GLY A 49 -17.56 -30.23 23.86
N LEU A 50 -17.32 -29.98 22.56
CA LEU A 50 -16.96 -28.65 22.08
C LEU A 50 -18.04 -27.61 22.43
N ALA A 51 -19.27 -27.81 21.95
CA ALA A 51 -20.37 -26.88 22.18
C ALA A 51 -20.71 -26.65 23.69
N PRO A 52 -20.87 -27.69 24.53
CA PRO A 52 -21.18 -27.49 25.95
C PRO A 52 -20.02 -26.84 26.73
N ALA A 53 -18.78 -27.02 26.30
CA ALA A 53 -17.64 -26.40 26.97
C ALA A 53 -17.53 -24.89 26.72
N LEU A 54 -17.98 -24.37 25.57
CA LEU A 54 -17.87 -22.93 25.26
C LEU A 54 -18.57 -22.06 26.32
N GLY A 55 -19.77 -22.49 26.77
CA GLY A 55 -20.50 -21.80 27.84
C GLY A 55 -19.78 -21.86 29.19
N THR A 56 -19.28 -23.04 29.54
CA THR A 56 -18.51 -23.28 30.78
C THR A 56 -17.22 -22.44 30.80
N TYR A 57 -16.48 -22.44 29.69
CA TYR A 57 -15.28 -21.62 29.50
C TYR A 57 -15.57 -20.13 29.68
N ALA A 58 -16.60 -19.60 29.01
CA ALA A 58 -16.94 -18.19 29.10
C ALA A 58 -17.35 -17.77 30.53
N ALA A 59 -18.15 -18.60 31.20
CA ALA A 59 -18.71 -18.30 32.52
C ALA A 59 -17.71 -18.52 33.68
N ASP A 60 -17.04 -19.67 33.70
CA ASP A 60 -16.28 -20.14 34.86
C ASP A 60 -14.79 -19.80 34.77
N VAL A 61 -14.29 -19.53 33.56
CA VAL A 61 -12.87 -19.22 33.32
C VAL A 61 -12.69 -17.77 32.87
N LEU A 62 -13.28 -17.40 31.73
CA LEU A 62 -12.99 -16.12 31.10
C LEU A 62 -13.54 -14.93 31.89
N ALA A 63 -14.81 -14.99 32.33
CA ALA A 63 -15.44 -13.90 33.07
C ALA A 63 -14.75 -13.58 34.42
N PRO A 64 -14.35 -14.56 35.26
CA PRO A 64 -13.54 -14.30 36.43
C PRO A 64 -12.19 -13.63 36.11
N LEU A 65 -11.47 -14.13 35.11
CA LEU A 65 -10.15 -13.60 34.73
C LEU A 65 -10.25 -12.17 34.19
N ALA A 66 -11.26 -11.88 33.36
CA ALA A 66 -11.53 -10.52 32.86
C ALA A 66 -11.84 -9.54 33.99
N ALA A 67 -12.40 -10.03 35.10
CA ALA A 67 -12.64 -9.26 36.32
C ALA A 67 -11.45 -9.25 37.30
N GLY A 68 -10.28 -9.79 36.91
CA GLY A 68 -9.09 -9.88 37.76
C GLY A 68 -9.25 -10.84 38.94
N ARG A 69 -10.09 -11.87 38.82
CA ARG A 69 -10.33 -12.90 39.85
C ARG A 69 -9.84 -14.28 39.39
N THR A 70 -9.45 -15.11 40.35
CA THR A 70 -9.10 -16.52 40.09
C THR A 70 -10.29 -17.26 39.49
N ALA A 71 -10.08 -17.89 38.35
CA ALA A 71 -11.00 -18.81 37.73
C ALA A 71 -10.95 -20.18 38.42
N HIS A 72 -12.11 -20.81 38.56
CA HIS A 72 -12.26 -22.16 39.12
C HIS A 72 -13.00 -23.02 38.10
N TRP A 73 -12.45 -24.18 37.78
CA TRP A 73 -12.98 -25.07 36.75
C TRP A 73 -12.77 -26.53 37.15
N THR A 74 -13.34 -27.47 36.39
CA THR A 74 -13.18 -28.91 36.65
C THR A 74 -12.52 -29.57 35.46
N TRP A 75 -11.43 -30.28 35.71
CA TRP A 75 -10.68 -30.97 34.66
C TRP A 75 -11.50 -32.12 34.08
N TRP A 76 -11.50 -32.31 32.76
CA TRP A 76 -12.04 -33.52 32.16
C TRP A 76 -11.00 -34.64 32.15
N ASP A 77 -11.34 -35.79 32.73
CA ASP A 77 -10.51 -36.98 32.65
C ASP A 77 -10.86 -37.77 31.39
N TRP A 78 -10.02 -37.64 30.36
CA TRP A 78 -10.19 -38.32 29.07
C TRP A 78 -10.06 -39.85 29.17
N SER A 79 -9.37 -40.38 30.18
CA SER A 79 -9.22 -41.83 30.40
C SER A 79 -10.44 -42.42 31.08
N ALA A 80 -11.03 -41.69 32.04
CA ALA A 80 -12.23 -42.10 32.74
C ALA A 80 -13.54 -41.72 32.01
N GLY A 81 -13.49 -40.77 31.08
CA GLY A 81 -14.67 -40.23 30.40
C GLY A 81 -15.63 -39.49 31.34
N ALA A 82 -15.11 -38.82 32.36
CA ALA A 82 -15.90 -38.16 33.40
C ALA A 82 -15.21 -36.88 33.94
N PRO A 83 -15.95 -35.99 34.64
CA PRO A 83 -15.34 -34.88 35.36
C PRO A 83 -14.33 -35.38 36.41
N GLY A 84 -13.13 -34.85 36.35
CA GLY A 84 -12.00 -35.14 37.22
C GLY A 84 -11.86 -34.11 38.35
N ARG A 85 -10.61 -33.74 38.65
CA ARG A 85 -10.28 -32.86 39.79
C ARG A 85 -10.61 -31.38 39.51
N PRO A 86 -10.93 -30.58 40.54
CA PRO A 86 -11.01 -29.12 40.40
C PRO A 86 -9.64 -28.53 40.03
N GLY A 87 -9.66 -27.49 39.20
CA GLY A 87 -8.52 -26.70 38.76
C GLY A 87 -8.75 -25.21 39.01
N THR A 88 -7.66 -24.45 39.00
CA THR A 88 -7.70 -22.99 39.16
C THR A 88 -6.74 -22.31 38.20
N THR A 89 -7.13 -21.14 37.70
CA THR A 89 -6.24 -20.25 36.93
C THR A 89 -6.26 -18.89 37.60
N ALA A 90 -5.10 -18.46 38.13
CA ALA A 90 -4.97 -17.14 38.73
C ALA A 90 -4.89 -16.05 37.64
N PRO A 91 -5.32 -14.81 37.94
CA PRO A 91 -4.99 -13.65 37.11
C PRO A 91 -3.46 -13.48 37.02
N ALA A 92 -3.00 -12.99 35.88
CA ALA A 92 -1.61 -12.64 35.61
C ALA A 92 -1.57 -11.32 34.81
N ASP A 93 -0.39 -10.78 34.48
CA ASP A 93 -0.30 -9.60 33.61
C ASP A 93 -0.89 -9.92 32.23
N VAL A 94 -0.57 -11.11 31.70
CA VAL A 94 -1.14 -11.67 30.47
C VAL A 94 -1.70 -13.07 30.74
N VAL A 95 -2.92 -13.35 30.27
CA VAL A 95 -3.48 -14.70 30.28
C VAL A 95 -3.74 -15.15 28.85
N ILE A 96 -3.11 -16.25 28.45
CA ILE A 96 -3.28 -16.87 27.14
C ILE A 96 -4.30 -18.01 27.25
N LEU A 97 -5.41 -17.90 26.53
CA LEU A 97 -6.50 -18.88 26.49
C LEU A 97 -6.43 -19.59 25.15
N GLU A 98 -6.06 -20.87 25.13
CA GLU A 98 -5.79 -21.59 23.89
C GLU A 98 -6.68 -22.82 23.72
N GLY A 99 -7.20 -22.99 22.50
CA GLY A 99 -8.00 -24.15 22.12
C GLY A 99 -9.09 -23.82 21.11
N VAL A 100 -9.70 -24.86 20.54
CA VAL A 100 -10.81 -24.71 19.59
C VAL A 100 -11.99 -24.02 20.27
N GLY A 101 -12.38 -22.85 19.79
CA GLY A 101 -13.46 -22.07 20.38
C GLY A 101 -13.02 -21.08 21.46
N ALA A 102 -11.71 -20.90 21.70
CA ALA A 102 -11.19 -19.87 22.60
C ALA A 102 -11.69 -18.45 22.23
N GLY A 103 -11.93 -18.22 20.93
CA GLY A 103 -12.42 -16.97 20.34
C GLY A 103 -13.90 -17.00 19.94
N HIS A 104 -14.72 -17.89 20.50
CA HIS A 104 -16.15 -17.94 20.16
C HIS A 104 -16.88 -16.63 20.51
N ARG A 105 -18.04 -16.38 19.89
CA ARG A 105 -18.82 -15.14 19.98
C ARG A 105 -19.08 -14.65 21.42
N GLY A 106 -19.29 -15.58 22.35
CA GLY A 106 -19.54 -15.25 23.77
C GLY A 106 -18.27 -14.82 24.51
N ALA A 107 -17.10 -15.23 24.05
CA ALA A 107 -15.81 -14.86 24.64
C ALA A 107 -15.29 -13.50 24.15
N ARG A 108 -15.50 -13.17 22.86
CA ARG A 108 -14.91 -11.97 22.20
C ARG A 108 -15.06 -10.66 22.98
N PRO A 109 -16.22 -10.32 23.60
CA PRO A 109 -16.36 -9.06 24.33
C PRO A 109 -15.46 -8.94 25.57
N LEU A 110 -14.92 -10.05 26.06
CA LEU A 110 -14.05 -10.11 27.23
C LEU A 110 -12.56 -10.18 26.85
N LEU A 111 -12.24 -10.46 25.59
CA LEU A 111 -10.86 -10.61 25.11
C LEU A 111 -10.25 -9.26 24.73
N ASP A 112 -8.95 -9.12 24.97
CA ASP A 112 -8.18 -7.95 24.54
C ASP A 112 -7.47 -8.19 23.19
N ALA A 113 -7.29 -9.47 22.80
CA ALA A 113 -6.89 -9.86 21.46
C ALA A 113 -7.35 -11.29 21.12
N LEU A 114 -7.64 -11.53 19.84
CA LEU A 114 -7.90 -12.86 19.28
C LEU A 114 -6.92 -13.15 18.15
N ALA A 115 -6.11 -14.19 18.33
CA ALA A 115 -5.23 -14.77 17.33
C ALA A 115 -5.86 -16.04 16.75
N TRP A 116 -6.11 -16.05 15.44
CA TRP A 116 -6.55 -17.23 14.71
C TRP A 116 -5.37 -17.90 14.01
N VAL A 117 -5.12 -19.17 14.31
CA VAL A 117 -4.06 -19.97 13.67
C VAL A 117 -4.65 -20.70 12.47
N GLU A 118 -4.28 -20.25 11.27
CA GLU A 118 -4.74 -20.79 10.00
C GLU A 118 -3.82 -21.92 9.53
N MET A 119 -4.40 -23.01 9.02
CA MET A 119 -3.62 -24.11 8.46
C MET A 119 -4.46 -24.98 7.51
N PRO A 120 -3.92 -25.32 6.32
CA PRO A 120 -4.61 -26.18 5.36
C PRO A 120 -5.06 -27.52 5.98
N ALA A 121 -6.27 -27.97 5.62
CA ALA A 121 -6.88 -29.17 6.19
C ALA A 121 -6.02 -30.43 6.07
N GLY A 122 -5.35 -30.60 4.93
CA GLY A 122 -4.43 -31.73 4.70
C GLY A 122 -3.24 -31.72 5.66
N ALA A 123 -2.62 -30.55 5.87
CA ALA A 123 -1.50 -30.38 6.80
C ALA A 123 -1.93 -30.63 8.25
N ARG A 124 -3.12 -30.13 8.65
CA ARG A 124 -3.67 -30.38 10.00
C ARG A 124 -3.87 -31.87 10.27
N ARG A 125 -4.46 -32.60 9.32
CA ARG A 125 -4.70 -34.05 9.43
C ARG A 125 -3.39 -34.82 9.51
N HIS A 126 -2.39 -34.47 8.69
CA HIS A 126 -1.08 -35.10 8.74
C HIS A 126 -0.42 -34.93 10.11
N ARG A 127 -0.33 -33.69 10.63
CA ARG A 127 0.25 -33.40 11.95
C ARG A 127 -0.48 -34.12 13.08
N ALA A 128 -1.80 -34.24 12.99
CA ALA A 128 -2.59 -34.96 13.99
C ALA A 128 -2.31 -36.46 13.98
N LEU A 129 -2.23 -37.07 12.80
CA LEU A 129 -1.92 -38.50 12.65
C LEU A 129 -0.47 -38.81 13.05
N GLU A 130 0.48 -37.93 12.77
CA GLU A 130 1.87 -38.07 13.24
C GLU A 130 1.99 -38.01 14.77
N ARG A 131 1.19 -37.14 15.43
CA ARG A 131 1.20 -36.98 16.88
C ARG A 131 0.48 -38.12 17.61
N ASP A 132 -0.70 -38.49 17.13
CA ASP A 132 -1.64 -39.34 17.88
C ASP A 132 -1.71 -40.78 17.32
N GLY A 133 -1.21 -41.04 16.10
CA GLY A 133 -1.26 -42.35 15.43
C GLY A 133 -2.63 -42.70 14.81
N GLU A 134 -2.69 -43.78 14.01
CA GLU A 134 -3.93 -44.19 13.30
C GLU A 134 -5.08 -44.59 14.24
N THR A 135 -4.79 -44.90 15.50
CA THR A 135 -5.77 -45.37 16.50
C THR A 135 -6.84 -44.32 16.84
N PHE A 136 -6.59 -43.02 16.59
CA PHE A 136 -7.53 -41.93 16.88
C PHE A 136 -8.23 -41.36 15.64
N ALA A 137 -8.08 -41.97 14.46
CA ALA A 137 -8.66 -41.46 13.21
C ALA A 137 -10.19 -41.28 13.28
N ALA A 138 -10.92 -42.20 13.92
CA ALA A 138 -12.37 -42.09 14.09
C ALA A 138 -12.78 -40.96 15.06
N HIS A 139 -11.94 -40.62 16.03
CA HIS A 139 -12.15 -39.49 16.94
C HIS A 139 -11.89 -38.15 16.25
N TRP A 140 -10.94 -38.13 15.31
CA TRP A 140 -10.63 -36.95 14.50
C TRP A 140 -11.82 -36.52 13.63
N ASP A 141 -12.42 -37.45 12.88
CA ASP A 141 -13.55 -37.12 12.00
C ASP A 141 -14.76 -36.63 12.82
N ARG A 142 -14.99 -37.25 13.98
CA ARG A 142 -16.02 -36.84 14.93
C ARG A 142 -15.79 -35.44 15.50
N TRP A 143 -14.54 -35.10 15.82
CA TRP A 143 -14.18 -33.77 16.31
C TRP A 143 -14.27 -32.72 15.20
N ALA A 144 -13.76 -33.03 14.00
CA ALA A 144 -13.83 -32.15 12.83
C ALA A 144 -15.27 -31.77 12.47
N ALA A 145 -16.22 -32.71 12.57
CA ALA A 145 -17.64 -32.42 12.35
C ALA A 145 -18.22 -31.41 13.36
N GLN A 146 -17.76 -31.42 14.61
CA GLN A 146 -18.15 -30.41 15.60
C GLN A 146 -17.51 -29.07 15.33
N GLU A 147 -16.25 -29.04 14.88
CA GLU A 147 -15.61 -27.80 14.44
C GLU A 147 -16.39 -27.17 13.29
N ASP A 148 -16.80 -27.97 12.30
CA ASP A 148 -17.61 -27.50 11.18
C ASP A 148 -18.98 -26.98 11.65
N ALA A 149 -19.64 -27.65 12.58
CA ALA A 149 -20.89 -27.18 13.17
C ALA A 149 -20.73 -25.87 13.96
N TYR A 150 -19.64 -25.74 14.73
CA TYR A 150 -19.28 -24.51 15.45
C TYR A 150 -19.03 -23.36 14.46
N LEU A 151 -18.20 -23.59 13.45
CA LEU A 151 -17.81 -22.58 12.46
C LEU A 151 -18.94 -22.24 11.46
N ALA A 152 -19.95 -23.11 11.32
CA ALA A 152 -21.16 -22.77 10.59
C ALA A 152 -22.04 -21.75 11.33
N GLY A 153 -21.97 -21.71 12.67
CA GLY A 153 -22.73 -20.79 13.51
C GLY A 153 -21.96 -19.54 13.96
N ASP A 154 -20.64 -19.52 13.78
CA ASP A 154 -19.76 -18.46 14.27
C ASP A 154 -18.50 -18.30 13.41
N ASP A 155 -17.96 -17.08 13.33
CA ASP A 155 -16.79 -16.75 12.50
C ASP A 155 -15.66 -16.15 13.35
N PRO A 156 -14.94 -16.99 14.14
CA PRO A 156 -13.78 -16.53 14.91
C PRO A 156 -12.62 -16.07 14.01
N ALA A 157 -12.46 -16.65 12.82
CA ALA A 157 -11.40 -16.29 11.88
C ALA A 157 -11.58 -14.87 11.34
N GLY A 158 -12.79 -14.53 10.87
CA GLY A 158 -13.14 -13.19 10.41
C GLY A 158 -13.25 -12.16 11.53
N ALA A 159 -13.48 -12.59 12.78
CA ALA A 159 -13.45 -11.72 13.95
C ALA A 159 -12.05 -11.51 14.55
N ALA A 160 -11.06 -12.32 14.17
CA ALA A 160 -9.72 -12.24 14.73
C ALA A 160 -9.03 -10.92 14.35
N THR A 161 -8.32 -10.36 15.32
CA THR A 161 -7.46 -9.19 15.13
C THR A 161 -6.10 -9.60 14.59
N VAL A 162 -5.68 -10.83 14.88
CA VAL A 162 -4.43 -11.41 14.40
C VAL A 162 -4.71 -12.75 13.72
N THR A 163 -4.12 -12.97 12.56
CA THR A 163 -4.08 -14.27 11.89
C THR A 163 -2.63 -14.74 11.84
N VAL A 164 -2.39 -15.99 12.18
CA VAL A 164 -1.06 -16.61 12.19
C VAL A 164 -1.06 -17.78 11.22
N ASP A 165 -0.11 -17.82 10.30
CA ASP A 165 0.14 -18.98 9.46
C ASP A 165 0.76 -20.10 10.31
N GLY A 166 -0.05 -21.13 10.59
CA GLY A 166 0.36 -22.26 11.40
C GLY A 166 1.36 -23.19 10.72
N ALA A 167 1.58 -23.04 9.40
CA ALA A 167 2.62 -23.77 8.67
C ALA A 167 4.02 -23.16 8.91
N ALA A 168 4.10 -21.92 9.40
CA ALA A 168 5.36 -21.29 9.75
C ALA A 168 6.02 -21.93 10.99
N GLY A 169 7.33 -21.78 11.11
CA GLY A 169 8.07 -22.25 12.28
C GLY A 169 7.61 -21.56 13.57
N THR A 170 7.25 -22.34 14.60
CA THR A 170 6.64 -21.85 15.84
C THR A 170 7.41 -20.71 16.52
N PRO A 171 8.75 -20.76 16.68
CA PRO A 171 9.48 -19.67 17.34
C PRO A 171 9.37 -18.34 16.61
N ALA A 172 9.47 -18.35 15.27
CA ALA A 172 9.32 -17.16 14.46
C ALA A 172 7.89 -16.62 14.49
N ALA A 173 6.89 -17.50 14.44
CA ALA A 173 5.48 -17.12 14.55
C ALA A 173 5.14 -16.50 15.91
N ALA A 174 5.69 -17.04 17.02
CA ALA A 174 5.51 -16.49 18.36
C ALA A 174 6.16 -15.11 18.52
N ALA A 175 7.40 -14.94 18.04
CA ALA A 175 8.07 -13.64 18.05
C ALA A 175 7.31 -12.59 17.22
N ALA A 176 6.83 -12.98 16.03
CA ALA A 176 6.00 -12.13 15.19
C ALA A 176 4.64 -11.80 15.84
N LEU A 177 4.04 -12.76 16.57
CA LEU A 177 2.81 -12.52 17.34
C LEU A 177 3.04 -11.51 18.46
N VAL A 178 4.13 -11.62 19.24
CA VAL A 178 4.45 -10.63 20.26
C VAL A 178 4.66 -9.25 19.65
N ALA A 179 5.36 -9.16 18.51
CA ALA A 179 5.53 -7.89 17.79
C ALA A 179 4.20 -7.32 17.29
N ALA A 180 3.29 -8.18 16.79
CA ALA A 180 1.95 -7.81 16.39
C ALA A 180 1.09 -7.31 17.56
N LEU A 181 1.16 -7.96 18.72
CA LEU A 181 0.40 -7.53 19.89
C LEU A 181 0.76 -6.11 20.31
N ARG A 182 2.04 -5.71 20.20
CA ARG A 182 2.47 -4.33 20.52
C ARG A 182 1.76 -3.25 19.70
N THR A 183 1.24 -3.57 18.51
CA THR A 183 0.54 -2.62 17.66
C THR A 183 -0.96 -2.52 17.99
N LEU A 184 -1.44 -3.35 18.93
CA LEU A 184 -2.83 -3.35 19.37
C LEU A 184 -3.05 -2.40 20.55
N PRO A 185 -4.25 -1.78 20.64
CA PRO A 185 -4.61 -0.94 21.78
C PRO A 185 -4.43 -1.66 23.13
N GLY A 186 -3.85 -0.99 24.12
CA GLY A 186 -3.64 -1.52 25.49
C GLY A 186 -2.41 -2.43 25.64
N TRP A 187 -1.99 -3.11 24.58
CA TRP A 187 -0.85 -4.02 24.60
C TRP A 187 0.50 -3.30 24.59
N GLU A 188 0.61 -2.13 23.94
CA GLU A 188 1.85 -1.35 23.89
C GLU A 188 2.41 -1.05 25.29
N ALA A 189 1.56 -0.54 26.19
CA ALA A 189 1.95 -0.20 27.56
C ALA A 189 2.34 -1.44 28.37
N ALA A 190 1.58 -2.52 28.25
CA ALA A 190 1.85 -3.78 28.97
C ALA A 190 3.14 -4.45 28.47
N LEU A 191 3.41 -4.39 27.17
CA LEU A 191 4.61 -4.98 26.56
C LEU A 191 5.82 -4.03 26.60
N SER A 192 5.72 -2.84 27.20
CA SER A 192 6.82 -1.89 27.29
C SER A 192 8.07 -2.44 27.99
N GLN A 193 7.89 -3.40 28.91
CA GLN A 193 8.97 -4.09 29.63
C GLN A 193 9.56 -5.28 28.86
N VAL A 194 8.80 -5.82 27.91
CA VAL A 194 9.30 -6.85 27.01
C VAL A 194 10.21 -6.12 26.00
N PRO A 195 11.46 -6.56 25.77
CA PRO A 195 12.30 -5.98 24.73
C PRO A 195 11.60 -6.10 23.38
N ALA A 196 11.50 -4.99 22.65
CA ALA A 196 11.17 -5.06 21.24
C ALA A 196 12.31 -5.79 20.51
N PRO A 197 12.03 -6.59 19.47
CA PRO A 197 13.10 -7.08 18.62
C PRO A 197 13.91 -5.87 18.13
N PRO A 198 15.25 -5.93 18.19
CA PRO A 198 16.07 -4.84 17.67
C PRO A 198 15.66 -4.59 16.22
N ARG A 199 15.57 -3.31 15.82
CA ARG A 199 15.44 -3.00 14.39
C ARG A 199 16.65 -3.63 13.72
N ALA A 200 16.41 -4.47 12.71
CA ALA A 200 17.50 -5.16 12.04
C ALA A 200 18.55 -4.15 11.58
N ASP A 201 19.79 -4.36 12.01
CA ASP A 201 20.90 -3.51 11.63
C ASP A 201 20.94 -3.41 10.10
N ARG A 202 21.02 -2.20 9.56
CA ARG A 202 21.13 -2.04 8.11
C ARG A 202 22.59 -2.05 7.70
N ARG A 203 22.91 -2.91 6.75
CA ARG A 203 24.18 -2.87 6.02
C ARG A 203 24.09 -1.83 4.92
N ARG A 204 25.23 -1.21 4.60
CA ARG A 204 25.36 -0.17 3.58
C ARG A 204 26.54 -0.49 2.66
N ARG A 205 26.37 -0.25 1.36
CA ARG A 205 27.46 -0.22 0.37
C ARG A 205 27.26 0.96 -0.57
N THR A 206 28.26 1.82 -0.71
CA THR A 206 28.23 2.94 -1.68
C THR A 206 29.15 2.62 -2.85
N LEU A 207 28.64 2.78 -4.06
CA LEU A 207 29.32 2.50 -5.31
C LEU A 207 29.57 3.81 -6.07
N ALA A 208 30.71 3.89 -6.74
CA ALA A 208 30.96 4.96 -7.69
C ALA A 208 30.13 4.73 -8.96
N GLY A 209 29.46 5.77 -9.45
CA GLY A 209 28.56 5.72 -10.60
C GLY A 209 27.10 5.93 -10.25
N ALA A 210 26.42 6.78 -11.03
CA ALA A 210 24.97 6.83 -11.05
C ALA A 210 24.48 5.86 -12.14
N ALA A 211 24.00 4.70 -11.73
CA ALA A 211 23.46 3.71 -12.65
C ALA A 211 22.14 4.20 -13.26
N ASP A 212 21.86 3.73 -14.48
CA ASP A 212 20.51 3.84 -15.04
C ASP A 212 19.49 3.17 -14.08
N PRO A 213 18.42 3.88 -13.66
CA PRO A 213 17.48 3.35 -12.69
C PRO A 213 16.72 2.10 -13.18
N HIS A 214 16.52 1.93 -14.49
CA HIS A 214 15.87 0.74 -15.03
C HIS A 214 16.80 -0.48 -14.96
N VAL A 215 18.09 -0.30 -15.26
CA VAL A 215 19.12 -1.34 -15.06
C VAL A 215 19.20 -1.72 -13.58
N LEU A 216 19.19 -0.72 -12.70
CA LEU A 216 19.24 -0.92 -11.25
C LEU A 216 18.02 -1.70 -10.74
N PHE A 217 16.80 -1.35 -11.18
CA PHE A 217 15.58 -2.03 -10.78
C PHE A 217 15.56 -3.50 -11.23
N ALA A 218 15.97 -3.76 -12.48
CA ALA A 218 16.10 -5.13 -13.00
C ALA A 218 17.15 -5.94 -12.21
N ALA A 219 18.35 -5.37 -11.98
CA ALA A 219 19.41 -6.04 -11.23
C ALA A 219 19.04 -6.30 -9.76
N ALA A 220 18.20 -5.45 -9.18
CA ALA A 220 17.66 -5.63 -7.84
C ALA A 220 16.62 -6.78 -7.74
N GLY A 221 16.19 -7.35 -8.88
CA GLY A 221 15.12 -8.35 -8.97
C GLY A 221 13.72 -7.75 -8.85
N GLY A 222 13.58 -6.45 -9.15
CA GLY A 222 12.32 -5.71 -9.06
C GLY A 222 11.21 -6.29 -9.92
N PRO A 223 11.45 -6.60 -11.22
CA PRO A 223 10.43 -7.18 -12.09
C PRO A 223 9.88 -8.52 -11.60
N GLU A 224 10.67 -9.34 -10.93
CA GLU A 224 10.28 -10.67 -10.42
C GLU A 224 9.79 -10.65 -8.97
N ALA A 225 10.02 -9.57 -8.23
CA ALA A 225 9.66 -9.47 -6.83
C ALA A 225 8.14 -9.49 -6.62
N ALA A 226 7.71 -10.11 -5.51
CA ALA A 226 6.32 -10.07 -5.09
C ALA A 226 5.87 -8.64 -4.77
N THR A 227 6.74 -7.79 -4.24
CA THR A 227 6.45 -6.36 -4.09
C THR A 227 7.73 -5.56 -4.29
N ALA A 228 7.69 -4.61 -5.22
CA ALA A 228 8.80 -3.72 -5.51
C ALA A 228 8.30 -2.39 -6.09
N MET A 229 9.09 -1.35 -5.89
CA MET A 229 8.81 -0.01 -6.40
C MET A 229 10.09 0.64 -6.91
N LEU A 230 9.98 1.29 -8.06
CA LEU A 230 10.94 2.20 -8.65
C LEU A 230 10.34 3.60 -8.62
N LEU A 231 11.02 4.54 -7.98
CA LEU A 231 10.74 5.97 -8.00
C LEU A 231 11.86 6.66 -8.75
N GLU A 232 11.52 7.41 -9.78
CA GLU A 232 12.47 8.09 -10.62
C GLU A 232 12.08 9.54 -10.81
N SER A 233 13.10 10.38 -10.84
CA SER A 233 12.94 11.73 -11.34
C SER A 233 13.76 11.92 -12.60
N SER A 234 13.10 11.71 -13.74
CA SER A 234 13.74 11.39 -15.02
C SER A 234 14.36 12.59 -15.77
N ASP A 235 14.25 13.81 -15.23
CA ASP A 235 14.62 15.06 -15.90
C ASP A 235 15.78 15.83 -15.24
N HIS A 236 16.70 15.11 -14.57
CA HIS A 236 17.85 15.71 -13.87
C HIS A 236 18.80 16.52 -14.75
N ALA A 237 18.83 16.26 -16.07
CA ALA A 237 19.74 16.90 -17.01
C ALA A 237 19.15 18.14 -17.71
N THR A 238 17.83 18.33 -17.69
CA THR A 238 17.14 19.27 -18.58
C THR A 238 16.48 20.44 -17.86
N THR A 239 16.22 20.36 -16.54
CA THR A 239 15.56 21.45 -15.83
C THR A 239 16.44 22.11 -14.75
N PRO A 240 16.65 23.43 -14.78
CA PRO A 240 17.39 24.16 -13.75
C PRO A 240 16.61 24.42 -12.44
N ALA A 241 15.46 23.77 -12.22
CA ALA A 241 14.65 23.95 -11.01
C ALA A 241 15.20 23.13 -9.81
N PRO A 242 15.02 23.59 -8.55
CA PRO A 242 15.84 23.18 -7.42
C PRO A 242 15.62 21.71 -7.06
N ALA A 243 16.70 20.94 -6.92
CA ALA A 243 16.82 19.65 -6.19
C ALA A 243 15.84 18.50 -6.49
N ARG A 244 14.77 18.68 -7.28
CA ARG A 244 13.67 17.73 -7.45
C ARG A 244 14.07 16.43 -8.13
N SER A 245 15.04 16.50 -9.04
CA SER A 245 15.46 15.38 -9.87
C SER A 245 16.81 14.81 -9.47
N ARG A 246 17.15 14.91 -8.19
CA ARG A 246 18.47 14.46 -7.72
C ARG A 246 18.57 12.93 -7.60
N HIS A 247 17.47 12.25 -7.26
CA HIS A 247 17.53 10.86 -6.86
C HIS A 247 16.56 9.94 -7.58
N ALA A 248 16.99 8.70 -7.78
CA ALA A 248 16.12 7.57 -8.05
C ALA A 248 16.20 6.57 -6.89
N ILE A 249 15.10 5.88 -6.59
CA ILE A 249 14.99 4.98 -5.45
C ILE A 249 14.35 3.67 -5.92
N VAL A 250 15.01 2.56 -5.64
CA VAL A 250 14.50 1.21 -5.79
C VAL A 250 14.25 0.64 -4.40
N GLY A 251 13.03 0.18 -4.16
CA GLY A 251 12.69 -0.61 -2.98
C GLY A 251 12.18 -1.99 -3.39
N VAL A 252 12.76 -3.04 -2.82
CA VAL A 252 12.34 -4.44 -3.04
C VAL A 252 12.03 -5.07 -1.69
N ALA A 253 10.82 -5.64 -1.56
CA ALA A 253 10.44 -6.40 -0.38
C ALA A 253 11.20 -7.73 -0.36
N ALA A 254 11.91 -8.00 0.74
CA ALA A 254 12.45 -9.29 1.10
C ALA A 254 11.36 -10.18 1.74
N PRO A 255 11.57 -11.51 1.78
CA PRO A 255 10.69 -12.41 2.50
C PRO A 255 10.48 -11.97 3.95
N GLY A 256 9.22 -11.86 4.35
CA GLY A 256 8.84 -11.46 5.70
C GLY A 256 8.65 -9.96 5.90
N ASP A 257 9.11 -9.11 4.98
CA ASP A 257 8.96 -7.66 5.12
C ASP A 257 7.50 -7.22 5.31
N PRO A 258 7.26 -6.18 6.14
CA PRO A 258 5.93 -5.64 6.36
C PRO A 258 5.25 -5.15 5.08
N VAL A 259 4.01 -5.59 4.86
CA VAL A 259 3.11 -5.06 3.83
C VAL A 259 1.76 -4.73 4.47
N ALA A 260 1.39 -3.47 4.44
CA ALA A 260 0.10 -2.95 4.85
C ALA A 260 -0.82 -2.78 3.61
N ARG A 261 -2.08 -3.21 3.74
CA ARG A 261 -3.16 -2.97 2.78
C ARG A 261 -4.33 -2.35 3.52
N HIS A 262 -4.98 -1.38 2.91
CA HIS A 262 -6.18 -0.78 3.47
C HIS A 262 -7.34 -0.86 2.48
N GLY A 263 -8.51 -1.22 2.99
CA GLY A 263 -9.77 -1.25 2.26
C GLY A 263 -10.90 -1.42 3.26
N ASP A 264 -12.10 -0.94 2.92
CA ASP A 264 -13.31 -1.12 3.74
C ASP A 264 -13.15 -0.67 5.21
N GLY A 265 -12.32 0.36 5.44
CA GLY A 265 -12.05 0.89 6.77
C GLY A 265 -11.21 -0.03 7.66
N VAL A 266 -10.45 -0.97 7.09
CA VAL A 266 -9.54 -1.85 7.81
C VAL A 266 -8.16 -1.82 7.17
N THR A 267 -7.13 -1.55 7.98
CA THR A 267 -5.74 -1.74 7.57
C THR A 267 -5.24 -3.10 8.03
N THR A 268 -4.91 -3.97 7.08
CA THR A 268 -4.28 -5.26 7.34
C THR A 268 -2.77 -5.16 7.12
N VAL A 269 -1.96 -5.50 8.14
CA VAL A 269 -0.49 -5.48 8.08
C VAL A 269 0.03 -6.91 8.20
N ARG A 270 0.67 -7.42 7.14
CA ARG A 270 1.36 -8.71 7.15
C ARG A 270 2.84 -8.52 7.44
N HIS A 271 3.37 -9.25 8.40
CA HIS A 271 4.79 -9.33 8.74
C HIS A 271 5.17 -10.80 8.97
N GLY A 272 5.98 -11.36 8.10
CA GLY A 272 6.31 -12.80 8.15
C GLY A 272 5.06 -13.67 8.04
N ALA A 273 4.87 -14.51 9.06
CA ALA A 273 3.76 -15.44 9.22
C ALA A 273 2.52 -14.83 9.90
N VAL A 274 2.58 -13.57 10.32
CA VAL A 274 1.52 -12.93 11.11
C VAL A 274 0.89 -11.80 10.31
N THR A 275 -0.43 -11.74 10.35
CA THR A 275 -1.25 -10.70 9.75
C THR A 275 -2.09 -10.03 10.83
N VAL A 276 -2.00 -8.72 10.97
CA VAL A 276 -2.73 -7.92 11.97
C VAL A 276 -3.76 -7.06 11.30
N ARG A 277 -4.97 -6.99 11.86
CA ARG A 277 -6.07 -6.15 11.38
C ARG A 277 -6.26 -4.96 12.31
N HIS A 278 -6.24 -3.77 11.73
CA HIS A 278 -6.46 -2.49 12.41
C HIS A 278 -7.73 -1.84 11.84
N PRO A 279 -8.89 -2.02 12.48
CA PRO A 279 -10.11 -1.31 12.10
C PRO A 279 -9.96 0.20 12.32
N GLY A 280 -10.53 0.98 11.40
CA GLY A 280 -10.56 2.44 11.44
C GLY A 280 -9.79 3.09 10.29
N PRO A 281 -9.66 4.43 10.33
CA PRO A 281 -9.03 5.21 9.26
C PRO A 281 -7.56 4.83 9.03
N LEU A 282 -7.14 4.76 7.77
CA LEU A 282 -5.74 4.57 7.37
C LEU A 282 -4.83 5.65 7.98
N PHE A 283 -5.19 6.93 7.89
CA PHE A 283 -4.30 8.00 8.37
C PHE A 283 -4.03 7.91 9.88
N ARG A 284 -4.98 7.39 10.66
CA ARG A 284 -4.80 7.13 12.09
C ARG A 284 -3.81 5.99 12.34
N TRP A 285 -3.93 4.89 11.60
CA TRP A 285 -2.94 3.80 11.68
C TRP A 285 -1.55 4.29 11.24
N LEU A 286 -1.49 5.06 10.15
CA LEU A 286 -0.24 5.56 9.60
C LEU A 286 0.47 6.49 10.59
N ALA A 287 -0.25 7.22 11.43
CA ALA A 287 0.34 8.11 12.45
C ALA A 287 1.17 7.33 13.48
N GLY A 288 0.79 6.08 13.78
CA GLY A 288 1.59 5.19 14.63
C GLY A 288 2.69 4.43 13.85
N ALA A 289 2.47 4.17 12.56
CA ALA A 289 3.38 3.39 11.72
C ALA A 289 4.50 4.23 11.06
N TRP A 290 4.32 5.54 10.95
CA TRP A 290 5.26 6.50 10.37
C TRP A 290 5.66 7.55 11.43
N PRO A 291 6.87 7.45 12.00
CA PRO A 291 7.24 8.22 13.19
C PRO A 291 7.48 9.70 12.91
N ASP A 292 7.26 10.53 13.94
CA ASP A 292 7.74 11.91 13.98
C ASP A 292 9.15 11.94 14.63
N PRO A 293 10.20 12.40 13.93
CA PRO A 293 11.55 12.53 14.48
C PRO A 293 11.65 13.49 15.67
N ALA A 294 10.69 14.40 15.82
CA ALA A 294 10.70 15.45 16.86
C ALA A 294 9.97 15.05 18.16
N GLY A 295 9.26 13.91 18.18
CA GLY A 295 8.79 13.30 19.43
C GLY A 295 9.95 12.74 20.25
N GLU A 296 9.82 12.63 21.57
CA GLU A 296 10.88 12.20 22.49
C GLU A 296 11.80 11.12 21.89
N PRO A 297 13.13 11.19 22.13
CA PRO A 297 14.02 10.13 21.72
C PRO A 297 13.55 8.84 22.41
N SER A 298 12.83 7.99 21.67
CA SER A 298 12.66 6.60 22.06
C SER A 298 14.06 6.10 22.39
N ALA A 299 14.24 5.60 23.61
CA ALA A 299 15.52 5.24 24.22
C ALA A 299 16.25 4.07 23.53
N SER A 300 15.99 3.82 22.25
CA SER A 300 16.60 2.77 21.42
C SER A 300 17.23 3.29 20.11
N GLY A 301 17.47 4.61 20.00
CA GLY A 301 18.22 5.20 18.89
C GLY A 301 19.73 5.23 19.10
N ALA A 302 20.42 4.08 19.14
CA ALA A 302 21.88 4.05 18.99
C ALA A 302 22.27 4.19 17.50
N GLY A 303 21.87 5.31 16.89
CA GLY A 303 22.52 5.86 15.72
C GLY A 303 23.44 6.97 16.19
N THR A 304 24.74 6.86 15.92
CA THR A 304 25.72 7.89 16.28
C THR A 304 25.23 9.29 15.86
N PRO A 305 25.12 10.26 16.77
CA PRO A 305 24.83 11.64 16.40
C PRO A 305 25.98 12.16 15.54
N GLY A 306 25.74 12.43 14.24
CA GLY A 306 26.70 13.16 13.41
C GLY A 306 26.91 12.70 11.97
N ALA A 307 26.30 11.62 11.48
CA ALA A 307 26.35 11.29 10.05
C ALA A 307 25.04 11.69 9.35
N PRO A 308 25.02 12.67 8.43
CA PRO A 308 23.82 12.94 7.64
C PRO A 308 23.43 11.68 6.85
N ALA A 309 22.12 11.40 6.77
CA ALA A 309 21.60 10.33 5.93
C ALA A 309 22.12 10.50 4.50
N ALA A 310 22.72 9.45 3.95
CA ALA A 310 23.45 9.51 2.68
C ALA A 310 22.55 9.41 1.43
N GLY A 311 21.30 9.87 1.52
CA GLY A 311 20.29 9.79 0.46
C GLY A 311 18.90 10.15 0.98
N PRO A 312 17.90 10.32 0.10
CA PRO A 312 16.56 10.78 0.45
C PRO A 312 15.71 9.71 1.15
N PHE A 313 16.11 8.43 1.04
CA PHE A 313 15.38 7.31 1.61
C PHE A 313 16.36 6.17 1.92
N THR A 314 16.40 5.72 3.17
CA THR A 314 17.20 4.57 3.60
C THR A 314 16.31 3.40 4.01
N ALA A 315 15.23 3.72 4.72
CA ALA A 315 14.21 2.83 5.23
C ALA A 315 12.90 3.62 5.39
N GLY A 316 11.78 2.91 5.47
CA GLY A 316 10.46 3.49 5.61
C GLY A 316 9.42 2.70 4.83
N TRP A 317 8.28 3.33 4.59
CA TRP A 317 7.20 2.79 3.77
C TRP A 317 7.28 3.31 2.34
N MET A 318 6.94 2.47 1.36
CA MET A 318 6.77 2.83 -0.04
C MET A 318 5.43 2.29 -0.53
N GLY A 319 4.75 3.01 -1.44
CA GLY A 319 3.51 2.51 -2.02
C GLY A 319 2.57 3.62 -2.51
N TRP A 320 1.26 3.37 -2.43
CA TRP A 320 0.22 4.30 -2.90
C TRP A 320 -0.92 4.49 -1.91
N LEU A 321 -1.58 5.65 -2.03
CA LEU A 321 -2.83 6.02 -1.40
C LEU A 321 -3.83 6.37 -2.51
N GLY A 322 -4.89 5.59 -2.67
CA GLY A 322 -5.92 5.78 -3.68
C GLY A 322 -6.86 6.94 -3.36
N TYR A 323 -7.48 7.51 -4.40
CA TYR A 323 -8.36 8.68 -4.27
C TYR A 323 -9.54 8.46 -3.33
N GLY A 324 -10.02 7.22 -3.19
CA GLY A 324 -11.11 6.86 -2.28
C GLY A 324 -10.85 7.22 -0.81
N LEU A 325 -9.58 7.38 -0.41
CA LEU A 325 -9.20 7.86 0.93
C LEU A 325 -9.58 9.32 1.19
N LYS A 326 -10.12 10.06 0.21
CA LYS A 326 -10.70 11.40 0.39
C LYS A 326 -11.73 11.47 1.53
N ARG A 327 -12.42 10.35 1.79
CA ARG A 327 -13.37 10.18 2.90
C ARG A 327 -12.74 10.41 4.27
N GLU A 328 -11.46 10.05 4.42
CA GLU A 328 -10.72 10.27 5.66
C GLU A 328 -10.10 11.68 5.74
N ALA A 329 -10.18 12.45 4.65
CA ALA A 329 -9.62 13.79 4.51
C ALA A 329 -10.69 14.89 4.45
N GLY A 330 -11.92 14.59 4.92
CA GLY A 330 -13.01 15.58 5.06
C GLY A 330 -14.04 15.57 3.93
N SER A 331 -13.97 14.65 2.95
CA SER A 331 -15.09 14.38 2.04
C SER A 331 -16.23 13.69 2.81
N PRO A 332 -17.50 14.10 2.62
CA PRO A 332 -18.66 13.37 3.13
C PRO A 332 -18.74 11.94 2.61
N ASP A 333 -19.39 11.08 3.39
CA ASP A 333 -19.72 9.71 2.99
C ASP A 333 -20.79 9.76 1.87
N GLY A 334 -20.34 9.71 0.60
CA GLY A 334 -21.20 9.82 -0.57
C GLY A 334 -21.48 8.51 -1.32
N ALA A 335 -22.51 8.54 -2.18
CA ALA A 335 -23.24 7.36 -2.68
C ALA A 335 -22.61 6.56 -3.84
N ALA A 336 -21.56 7.05 -4.53
CA ALA A 336 -20.98 6.34 -5.69
C ALA A 336 -20.05 5.19 -5.27
N THR A 337 -19.47 5.26 -4.07
CA THR A 337 -18.73 4.16 -3.44
C THR A 337 -19.55 2.89 -3.24
N ALA A 338 -20.87 3.00 -3.08
CA ALA A 338 -21.77 1.85 -2.94
C ALA A 338 -22.01 1.07 -4.27
N ARG A 339 -21.53 1.58 -5.42
CA ARG A 339 -21.80 1.02 -6.76
C ARG A 339 -20.65 0.18 -7.34
N ALA A 340 -19.64 -0.18 -6.55
CA ALA A 340 -18.55 -1.04 -7.04
C ALA A 340 -19.03 -2.50 -7.19
N GLU A 341 -19.53 -2.86 -8.37
CA GLU A 341 -19.87 -4.26 -8.72
C GLU A 341 -18.62 -5.10 -9.08
N ALA A 342 -17.43 -4.48 -9.21
CA ALA A 342 -16.18 -5.14 -9.57
C ALA A 342 -15.15 -5.09 -8.41
N PRO A 343 -14.29 -6.12 -8.27
CA PRO A 343 -13.19 -6.08 -7.32
C PRO A 343 -12.26 -4.93 -7.67
N THR A 344 -12.15 -3.96 -6.76
CA THR A 344 -11.23 -2.83 -6.87
C THR A 344 -9.91 -3.16 -6.15
N PRO A 345 -8.77 -2.61 -6.60
CA PRO A 345 -7.55 -2.62 -5.82
C PRO A 345 -7.80 -2.13 -4.39
N ALA A 346 -6.94 -2.53 -3.45
CA ALA A 346 -6.93 -1.92 -2.13
C ALA A 346 -6.83 -0.39 -2.23
N ASP A 347 -7.57 0.32 -1.38
CA ASP A 347 -7.56 1.78 -1.29
C ASP A 347 -6.16 2.31 -0.96
N ALA A 348 -5.34 1.54 -0.25
CA ALA A 348 -3.91 1.79 -0.14
C ALA A 348 -3.12 0.48 -0.02
N LEU A 349 -1.86 0.55 -0.42
CA LEU A 349 -0.85 -0.45 -0.09
C LEU A 349 0.46 0.26 0.20
N LEU A 350 1.07 -0.10 1.32
CA LEU A 350 2.37 0.38 1.74
C LEU A 350 3.23 -0.83 2.13
N PHE A 351 4.49 -0.88 1.71
CA PHE A 351 5.42 -1.92 2.12
C PHE A 351 6.73 -1.32 2.62
N ARG A 352 7.43 -2.04 3.50
CA ARG A 352 8.75 -1.64 4.01
C ARG A 352 9.83 -2.45 3.30
N PRO A 353 10.57 -1.88 2.33
CA PRO A 353 11.61 -2.64 1.63
C PRO A 353 12.80 -2.96 2.54
N GLY A 354 13.08 -4.25 2.67
CA GLY A 354 14.27 -4.81 3.29
C GLY A 354 15.52 -4.62 2.44
N ARG A 355 15.36 -4.35 1.14
CA ARG A 355 16.44 -4.01 0.20
C ARG A 355 16.13 -2.71 -0.53
N VAL A 356 17.04 -1.75 -0.45
CA VAL A 356 16.90 -0.41 -1.03
C VAL A 356 18.15 -0.05 -1.81
N ALA A 357 17.99 0.47 -3.02
CA ALA A 357 19.07 1.11 -3.77
C ALA A 357 18.68 2.55 -4.11
N THR A 358 19.61 3.48 -3.90
CA THR A 358 19.40 4.91 -4.16
C THR A 358 20.48 5.40 -5.10
N VAL A 359 20.09 6.12 -6.14
CA VAL A 359 21.00 6.80 -7.06
C VAL A 359 21.01 8.27 -6.72
N ASP A 360 22.18 8.87 -6.57
CA ASP A 360 22.37 10.31 -6.55
C ASP A 360 22.98 10.74 -7.88
N HIS A 361 22.16 11.32 -8.76
CA HIS A 361 22.58 11.75 -10.09
C HIS A 361 23.57 12.92 -10.03
N ARG A 362 23.52 13.74 -8.97
CA ARG A 362 24.41 14.88 -8.78
C ARG A 362 25.79 14.43 -8.31
N GLU A 363 25.83 13.59 -7.27
CA GLU A 363 27.08 13.07 -6.72
C GLU A 363 27.63 11.89 -7.53
N ARG A 364 26.85 11.39 -8.50
CA ARG A 364 27.16 10.23 -9.35
C ARG A 364 27.51 8.99 -8.52
N THR A 365 26.67 8.68 -7.54
CA THR A 365 26.85 7.51 -6.67
C THR A 365 25.59 6.67 -6.61
N THR A 366 25.77 5.37 -6.32
CA THR A 366 24.67 4.45 -6.03
C THR A 366 24.89 3.86 -4.65
N THR A 367 23.95 4.06 -3.73
CA THR A 367 24.02 3.52 -2.35
C THR A 367 22.99 2.43 -2.14
N LEU A 368 23.46 1.27 -1.70
CA LEU A 368 22.68 0.08 -1.38
C LEU A 368 22.52 -0.05 0.13
N TRP A 369 21.32 -0.43 0.55
CA TRP A 369 20.96 -0.67 1.95
C TRP A 369 20.16 -1.96 2.07
N TRP A 370 20.53 -2.85 2.98
CA TRP A 370 19.77 -4.07 3.23
C TRP A 370 19.79 -4.46 4.71
N SER A 371 18.82 -5.28 5.13
CA SER A 371 18.78 -5.84 6.48
C SER A 371 19.97 -6.77 6.75
N ALA A 372 20.62 -6.69 7.91
CA ALA A 372 21.70 -7.60 8.30
C ALA A 372 21.21 -9.04 8.48
N ASP A 373 19.92 -9.22 8.79
CA ASP A 373 19.29 -10.52 8.99
C ASP A 373 18.71 -11.11 7.68
N ASP A 374 18.89 -10.42 6.55
CA ASP A 374 18.55 -10.95 5.23
C ASP A 374 19.70 -11.80 4.70
N ASP A 375 19.57 -13.11 4.82
CA ASP A 375 20.53 -14.12 4.33
C ASP A 375 20.90 -13.91 2.85
N GLY A 376 19.97 -13.40 2.03
CA GLY A 376 20.19 -13.14 0.60
C GLY A 376 20.73 -11.74 0.30
N GLY A 377 20.86 -10.88 1.30
CA GLY A 377 21.14 -9.45 1.14
C GLY A 377 22.55 -9.16 0.63
N ALA A 378 23.56 -9.90 1.08
CA ALA A 378 24.94 -9.75 0.58
C ALA A 378 25.04 -10.14 -0.90
N ALA A 379 24.48 -11.29 -1.28
CA ALA A 379 24.43 -11.75 -2.66
C ALA A 379 23.63 -10.80 -3.56
N TRP A 380 22.54 -10.22 -3.04
CA TRP A 380 21.81 -9.16 -3.72
C TRP A 380 22.68 -7.93 -3.97
N ALA A 381 23.40 -7.45 -2.95
CA ALA A 381 24.26 -6.28 -3.06
C ALA A 381 25.42 -6.51 -4.06
N ASP A 382 25.98 -7.72 -4.14
CA ASP A 382 27.00 -8.09 -5.12
C ASP A 382 26.46 -8.11 -6.55
N ARG A 383 25.27 -8.67 -6.77
CA ARG A 383 24.61 -8.65 -8.10
C ARG A 383 24.32 -7.23 -8.57
N VAL A 384 23.77 -6.40 -7.69
CA VAL A 384 23.48 -4.99 -8.01
C VAL A 384 24.79 -4.24 -8.29
N ALA A 385 25.84 -4.45 -7.50
CA ALA A 385 27.12 -3.81 -7.72
C ALA A 385 27.76 -4.18 -9.08
N ALA A 386 27.65 -5.45 -9.50
CA ALA A 386 28.11 -5.90 -10.81
C ALA A 386 27.36 -5.20 -11.96
N ALA A 387 26.04 -5.02 -11.83
CA ALA A 387 25.24 -4.30 -12.83
C ALA A 387 25.64 -2.82 -12.93
N VAL A 388 25.84 -2.14 -11.80
CA VAL A 388 26.32 -0.74 -11.76
C VAL A 388 27.70 -0.62 -12.42
N ALA A 389 28.61 -1.56 -12.15
CA ALA A 389 29.93 -1.57 -12.78
C ALA A 389 29.87 -1.79 -14.31
N GLY A 390 28.99 -2.68 -14.78
CA GLY A 390 28.77 -2.92 -16.21
C GLY A 390 28.20 -1.70 -16.94
N ASP A 391 27.21 -1.04 -16.33
CA ASP A 391 26.57 0.18 -16.87
C ASP A 391 27.58 1.34 -16.98
N THR A 392 28.38 1.57 -15.93
CA THR A 392 29.40 2.63 -15.91
C THR A 392 30.56 2.39 -16.87
N ALA A 393 30.96 1.14 -17.10
CA ALA A 393 32.02 0.79 -18.05
C ALA A 393 31.56 0.92 -19.52
N GLY A 394 30.28 0.73 -19.81
CA GLY A 394 29.70 0.90 -21.15
C GLY A 394 29.42 2.34 -21.55
N GLY A 395 29.21 3.25 -20.58
CA GLY A 395 28.86 4.66 -20.82
C GLY A 395 30.03 5.63 -21.04
N GLY A 396 31.25 5.12 -21.25
CA GLY A 396 32.49 5.88 -21.28
C GLY A 396 32.88 6.52 -22.62
N ASP A 397 31.97 6.78 -23.57
CA ASP A 397 32.22 7.70 -24.71
C ASP A 397 30.91 7.97 -25.48
N ALA A 398 30.09 8.95 -25.07
CA ALA A 398 29.01 9.51 -25.90
C ALA A 398 28.48 10.84 -25.32
N GLY A 399 29.20 11.93 -25.56
CA GLY A 399 28.58 13.24 -25.60
C GLY A 399 27.71 13.37 -26.85
N GLY A 400 26.40 13.59 -26.66
CA GLY A 400 25.48 14.21 -27.62
C GLY A 400 25.54 13.80 -29.09
N ALA A 401 24.84 12.74 -29.47
CA ALA A 401 24.08 12.59 -30.73
C ALA A 401 23.39 11.23 -30.70
N GLY A 402 22.17 11.15 -31.23
CA GLY A 402 21.35 9.94 -31.19
C GLY A 402 22.10 8.70 -31.66
N SER A 403 22.14 7.68 -30.80
CA SER A 403 22.47 6.32 -31.20
C SER A 403 21.16 5.53 -31.31
N ASP A 404 20.68 5.38 -32.55
CA ASP A 404 19.98 4.16 -32.94
C ASP A 404 20.91 2.99 -32.59
N GLY A 405 20.59 2.30 -31.50
CA GLY A 405 21.40 1.24 -30.92
C GLY A 405 20.49 0.11 -30.50
N THR A 406 20.27 -0.83 -31.42
CA THR A 406 19.69 -2.15 -31.23
C THR A 406 20.16 -2.76 -29.91
N GLU A 407 19.24 -2.96 -28.96
CA GLU A 407 19.50 -3.76 -27.75
C GLU A 407 19.98 -5.17 -28.16
N PRO A 408 20.86 -5.83 -27.36
CA PRO A 408 21.15 -7.24 -27.54
C PRO A 408 19.83 -8.01 -27.50
N GLY A 409 19.49 -8.66 -28.60
CA GLY A 409 18.19 -9.31 -28.78
C GLY A 409 17.90 -10.28 -27.64
N ASP A 410 16.81 -10.00 -26.91
CA ASP A 410 16.13 -10.96 -26.08
C ASP A 410 15.84 -12.22 -26.93
N PRO A 411 16.27 -13.44 -26.53
CA PRO A 411 16.00 -14.66 -27.27
C PRO A 411 14.50 -15.00 -27.39
N ALA A 412 13.58 -14.18 -26.85
CA ALA A 412 12.14 -14.29 -27.03
C ALA A 412 11.57 -13.68 -28.35
N ALA A 413 12.41 -13.17 -29.26
CA ALA A 413 12.01 -12.46 -30.49
C ALA A 413 11.43 -13.31 -31.65
N ALA A 414 10.58 -14.30 -31.35
CA ALA A 414 9.82 -15.06 -32.34
C ALA A 414 8.36 -15.32 -31.91
N ARG A 415 7.76 -14.38 -31.18
CA ARG A 415 6.33 -14.41 -30.84
C ARG A 415 5.62 -13.28 -31.57
N THR A 416 4.52 -13.59 -32.26
CA THR A 416 3.59 -12.59 -32.79
C THR A 416 3.25 -11.61 -31.67
N PRO A 417 3.39 -10.28 -31.86
CA PRO A 417 3.03 -9.33 -30.81
C PRO A 417 1.57 -9.55 -30.42
N PRO A 418 1.24 -9.55 -29.11
CA PRO A 418 -0.13 -9.68 -28.67
C PRO A 418 -0.98 -8.57 -29.29
N PRO A 419 -2.27 -8.83 -29.58
CA PRO A 419 -3.17 -7.81 -30.10
C PRO A 419 -3.22 -6.62 -29.12
N ALA A 420 -3.28 -5.41 -29.67
CA ALA A 420 -3.39 -4.20 -28.86
C ALA A 420 -4.63 -4.26 -27.96
N PRO A 421 -4.55 -3.81 -26.69
CA PRO A 421 -5.71 -3.73 -25.81
C PRO A 421 -6.84 -2.92 -26.43
N ALA A 422 -8.04 -3.48 -26.46
CA ALA A 422 -9.25 -2.75 -26.84
C ALA A 422 -9.84 -2.08 -25.59
N PHE A 423 -9.73 -0.76 -25.52
CA PHE A 423 -10.30 0.03 -24.43
C PHE A 423 -11.77 0.34 -24.69
N THR A 424 -12.51 0.51 -23.60
CA THR A 424 -13.85 1.09 -23.54
C THR A 424 -13.79 2.32 -22.63
N VAL A 425 -14.68 3.29 -22.82
CA VAL A 425 -14.79 4.47 -21.95
C VAL A 425 -15.99 4.31 -21.04
N ARG A 426 -15.79 4.54 -19.74
CA ARG A 426 -16.84 4.42 -18.71
C ARG A 426 -17.98 5.42 -18.94
N ASP A 427 -17.64 6.61 -19.42
CA ASP A 427 -18.57 7.68 -19.77
C ASP A 427 -18.46 7.99 -21.26
N PRO A 428 -19.32 7.36 -22.09
CA PRO A 428 -19.38 7.69 -23.51
C PRO A 428 -19.62 9.17 -23.75
N ARG A 429 -19.22 9.64 -24.92
CA ARG A 429 -19.17 11.07 -25.28
C ARG A 429 -20.40 11.85 -24.82
N GLU A 430 -21.62 11.47 -25.23
CA GLU A 430 -22.84 12.22 -24.89
C GLU A 430 -23.04 12.36 -23.38
N ARG A 431 -22.68 11.32 -22.63
CA ARG A 431 -22.75 11.32 -21.16
C ARG A 431 -21.72 12.26 -20.57
N TYR A 432 -20.47 12.21 -21.03
CA TYR A 432 -19.41 13.09 -20.55
C TYR A 432 -19.76 14.56 -20.80
N LEU A 433 -20.26 14.91 -21.99
CA LEU A 433 -20.75 16.26 -22.29
C LEU A 433 -21.89 16.69 -21.34
N GLY A 434 -22.77 15.74 -20.98
CA GLY A 434 -23.82 15.97 -19.98
C GLY A 434 -23.26 16.23 -18.58
N MET A 435 -22.23 15.49 -18.17
CA MET A 435 -21.53 15.70 -16.91
C MET A 435 -20.82 17.06 -16.87
N VAL A 436 -20.20 17.50 -17.97
CA VAL A 436 -19.60 18.86 -18.08
C VAL A 436 -20.65 19.94 -17.85
N ARG A 437 -21.80 19.85 -18.54
CA ARG A 437 -22.90 20.81 -18.34
C ARG A 437 -23.46 20.80 -16.92
N ALA A 438 -23.53 19.63 -16.29
CA ALA A 438 -23.95 19.52 -14.89
C ALA A 438 -22.92 20.13 -13.93
N ALA A 439 -21.62 19.93 -14.17
CA ALA A 439 -20.57 20.61 -13.41
C ALA A 439 -20.62 22.14 -13.57
N GLN A 440 -20.87 22.64 -14.79
CA GLN A 440 -21.07 24.07 -15.04
C GLN A 440 -22.29 24.61 -14.30
N HIS A 441 -23.40 23.84 -14.26
CA HIS A 441 -24.57 24.24 -13.48
C HIS A 441 -24.23 24.43 -12.00
N GLU A 442 -23.49 23.50 -11.39
CA GLU A 442 -23.02 23.63 -10.00
C GLU A 442 -22.12 24.86 -9.79
N ILE A 443 -21.31 25.22 -10.80
CA ILE A 443 -20.49 26.44 -10.79
C ILE A 443 -21.36 27.70 -10.86
N TYR A 444 -22.36 27.73 -11.74
CA TYR A 444 -23.27 28.87 -11.88
C TYR A 444 -24.15 29.10 -10.64
N GLU A 445 -24.52 28.03 -9.94
CA GLU A 445 -25.23 28.12 -8.65
C GLU A 445 -24.30 28.57 -7.49
N GLY A 446 -22.98 28.66 -7.74
CA GLY A 446 -21.99 29.09 -6.75
C GLY A 446 -21.61 28.01 -5.75
N ASN A 447 -21.90 26.74 -6.03
CA ASN A 447 -21.52 25.62 -5.16
C ASN A 447 -20.01 25.32 -5.24
N THR A 448 -19.38 25.70 -6.35
CA THR A 448 -17.94 25.55 -6.61
C THR A 448 -17.45 26.53 -7.68
N TYR A 449 -16.13 26.72 -7.82
CA TYR A 449 -15.50 27.55 -8.85
C TYR A 449 -14.91 26.72 -9.99
N GLU A 450 -14.40 25.53 -9.66
CA GLU A 450 -13.76 24.60 -10.61
C GLU A 450 -14.06 23.16 -10.19
N VAL A 451 -14.31 22.30 -11.18
CA VAL A 451 -14.50 20.86 -10.99
C VAL A 451 -13.54 20.09 -11.90
N CYS A 452 -12.59 19.34 -11.35
CA CYS A 452 -11.77 18.42 -12.13
C CYS A 452 -12.56 17.14 -12.41
N LEU A 453 -13.35 17.16 -13.48
CA LEU A 453 -14.20 16.06 -13.91
C LEU A 453 -13.37 14.99 -14.63
N THR A 454 -13.61 13.71 -14.30
CA THR A 454 -12.85 12.60 -14.88
C THR A 454 -13.74 11.45 -15.34
N THR A 455 -13.19 10.62 -16.21
CA THR A 455 -13.71 9.32 -16.60
C THR A 455 -12.58 8.28 -16.63
N MET A 456 -12.90 7.03 -16.96
CA MET A 456 -11.97 5.91 -16.98
C MET A 456 -12.00 5.20 -18.33
N LEU A 457 -10.82 4.92 -18.89
CA LEU A 457 -10.66 3.95 -19.97
C LEU A 457 -10.31 2.58 -19.38
N GLU A 458 -11.01 1.54 -19.82
CA GLU A 458 -10.87 0.19 -19.28
C GLU A 458 -10.70 -0.83 -20.40
N ALA A 459 -9.76 -1.76 -20.25
CA ALA A 459 -9.56 -2.88 -21.16
C ALA A 459 -9.45 -4.19 -20.38
N ASP A 460 -10.15 -5.22 -20.84
CA ASP A 460 -10.01 -6.58 -20.31
C ASP A 460 -9.18 -7.41 -21.29
N LEU A 461 -8.02 -7.86 -20.84
CA LEU A 461 -7.12 -8.67 -21.65
C LEU A 461 -7.45 -10.17 -21.55
N GLY A 462 -8.46 -10.55 -20.77
CA GLY A 462 -8.71 -11.94 -20.43
C GLY A 462 -7.45 -12.56 -19.85
N THR A 463 -7.08 -13.75 -20.33
CA THR A 463 -5.88 -14.46 -19.90
C THR A 463 -4.64 -14.16 -20.74
N ALA A 464 -4.67 -13.12 -21.58
CA ALA A 464 -3.51 -12.72 -22.35
C ALA A 464 -2.39 -12.20 -21.42
N ALA A 465 -1.16 -12.53 -21.75
CA ALA A 465 0.00 -12.05 -21.00
C ALA A 465 0.15 -10.53 -21.16
N PHE A 466 0.43 -9.85 -20.05
CA PHE A 466 0.72 -8.42 -20.02
C PHE A 466 2.09 -8.17 -19.39
N ASP A 467 3.02 -7.69 -20.21
CA ASP A 467 4.35 -7.26 -19.80
C ASP A 467 4.30 -5.82 -19.26
N GLY A 468 4.06 -5.67 -17.96
CA GLY A 468 3.99 -4.36 -17.32
C GLY A 468 5.34 -3.66 -17.25
N TRP A 469 6.43 -4.36 -16.97
CA TRP A 469 7.76 -3.76 -16.88
C TRP A 469 8.24 -3.21 -18.23
N GLY A 470 8.15 -3.99 -19.31
CA GLY A 470 8.50 -3.49 -20.63
C GLY A 470 7.55 -2.39 -21.11
N THR A 471 6.27 -2.46 -20.75
CA THR A 471 5.31 -1.37 -21.02
C THR A 471 5.69 -0.09 -20.29
N TYR A 472 6.10 -0.16 -19.02
CA TYR A 472 6.58 1.00 -18.25
C TYR A 472 7.79 1.65 -18.92
N ARG A 473 8.80 0.85 -19.29
CA ARG A 473 10.00 1.36 -19.98
C ARG A 473 9.63 2.11 -21.27
N ARG A 474 8.70 1.57 -22.07
CA ARG A 474 8.20 2.25 -23.29
C ARG A 474 7.43 3.53 -22.95
N LEU A 475 6.64 3.55 -21.88
CA LEU A 475 5.91 4.74 -21.43
C LEU A 475 6.87 5.85 -21.01
N VAL A 476 7.89 5.54 -20.20
CA VAL A 476 8.90 6.52 -19.77
C VAL A 476 9.69 7.06 -20.96
N ALA A 477 10.08 6.18 -21.89
CA ALA A 477 10.80 6.60 -23.10
C ALA A 477 9.95 7.55 -23.97
N ALA A 478 8.64 7.30 -24.10
CA ALA A 478 7.73 8.10 -24.91
C ALA A 478 7.24 9.38 -24.21
N ASN A 479 7.09 9.36 -22.88
CA ASN A 479 6.42 10.38 -22.08
C ASN A 479 7.26 10.74 -20.84
N ARG A 480 8.52 11.15 -21.03
CA ARG A 480 9.39 11.56 -19.92
C ARG A 480 8.72 12.64 -19.06
N ALA A 481 8.80 12.45 -17.74
CA ALA A 481 8.14 13.29 -16.75
C ALA A 481 8.98 13.39 -15.46
N PRO A 482 8.83 14.46 -14.66
CA PRO A 482 9.60 14.67 -13.45
C PRO A 482 9.36 13.61 -12.37
N PHE A 483 8.23 12.89 -12.38
CA PHE A 483 7.90 11.83 -11.42
C PHE A 483 7.41 10.57 -12.15
N THR A 484 8.35 9.73 -12.57
CA THR A 484 8.01 8.41 -13.11
C THR A 484 8.10 7.37 -12.00
N LEU A 485 7.16 6.44 -11.98
CA LEU A 485 7.22 5.32 -11.03
C LEU A 485 6.66 4.05 -11.64
N TYR A 486 7.31 2.94 -11.27
CA TYR A 486 6.80 1.60 -11.48
C TYR A 486 6.60 0.94 -10.12
N LEU A 487 5.40 0.43 -9.87
CA LEU A 487 5.13 -0.39 -8.69
C LEU A 487 4.56 -1.71 -9.15
N ARG A 488 5.03 -2.81 -8.55
CA ARG A 488 4.40 -4.12 -8.62
C ARG A 488 4.11 -4.60 -7.20
N ALA A 489 2.89 -5.08 -6.97
CA ALA A 489 2.50 -5.70 -5.71
C ALA A 489 1.60 -6.90 -5.98
N ALA A 490 2.07 -8.09 -5.64
CA ALA A 490 1.29 -9.31 -5.66
C ALA A 490 0.19 -9.28 -4.59
N ALA A 491 -0.91 -9.98 -4.82
CA ALA A 491 -1.92 -10.24 -3.81
C ALA A 491 -1.28 -10.99 -2.63
N ALA A 492 -1.59 -10.60 -1.39
CA ALA A 492 -1.20 -11.38 -0.23
C ALA A 492 -2.36 -12.25 0.23
N ALA A 493 -2.17 -13.56 0.19
CA ALA A 493 -3.10 -14.53 0.76
C ALA A 493 -3.37 -14.19 2.24
N GLY A 494 -4.63 -14.31 2.66
CA GLY A 494 -5.04 -14.13 4.06
C GLY A 494 -5.21 -12.68 4.54
N THR A 495 -5.10 -11.66 3.66
CA THR A 495 -5.25 -10.25 4.09
C THR A 495 -6.68 -9.70 4.07
N GLY A 496 -7.64 -10.49 3.58
CA GLY A 496 -9.08 -10.16 3.54
C GLY A 496 -9.48 -9.05 2.56
N HIS A 497 -8.54 -8.24 2.07
CA HIS A 497 -8.79 -7.06 1.23
C HIS A 497 -7.86 -7.05 0.01
N GLY A 498 -8.44 -7.02 -1.19
CA GLY A 498 -7.71 -7.01 -2.47
C GLY A 498 -7.07 -8.36 -2.82
N THR A 499 -7.75 -9.15 -3.66
CA THR A 499 -7.26 -10.46 -4.14
C THR A 499 -6.44 -10.38 -5.44
N ALA A 500 -6.22 -9.17 -5.94
CA ALA A 500 -5.56 -8.95 -7.22
C ALA A 500 -4.12 -8.47 -7.03
N ASP A 501 -3.22 -8.94 -7.91
CA ASP A 501 -1.93 -8.26 -8.09
C ASP A 501 -2.19 -6.91 -8.75
N VAL A 502 -1.41 -5.91 -8.37
CA VAL A 502 -1.49 -4.55 -8.90
C VAL A 502 -0.14 -4.15 -9.47
N GLU A 503 -0.14 -3.60 -10.67
CA GLU A 503 0.99 -2.88 -11.24
C GLU A 503 0.58 -1.44 -11.58
N LEU A 504 1.40 -0.48 -11.16
CA LEU A 504 1.23 0.94 -11.45
C LEU A 504 2.36 1.40 -12.36
N LEU A 505 2.01 1.93 -13.52
CA LEU A 505 2.94 2.45 -14.51
C LEU A 505 2.66 3.94 -14.67
N SER A 506 3.35 4.80 -13.91
CA SER A 506 3.08 6.24 -13.88
C SER A 506 4.15 7.06 -14.59
N THR A 507 3.70 8.07 -15.33
CA THR A 507 4.52 9.13 -15.92
C THR A 507 4.01 10.50 -15.45
N SER A 508 3.97 10.67 -14.13
CA SER A 508 3.32 11.82 -13.51
C SER A 508 4.17 13.09 -13.65
N PRO A 509 3.56 14.20 -14.05
CA PRO A 509 4.22 15.50 -14.05
C PRO A 509 4.15 16.24 -12.70
N GLU A 510 3.36 15.77 -11.74
CA GLU A 510 2.94 16.60 -10.60
C GLU A 510 3.37 16.01 -9.26
N ARG A 511 4.08 16.82 -8.47
CA ARG A 511 4.35 16.53 -7.05
C ARG A 511 3.12 16.92 -6.24
N PHE A 512 2.57 15.94 -5.52
CA PHE A 512 1.52 16.19 -4.55
C PHE A 512 2.08 16.91 -3.32
N LEU A 513 3.03 16.27 -2.61
CA LEU A 513 3.60 16.81 -1.39
C LEU A 513 4.98 16.19 -1.13
N ALA A 514 5.98 17.03 -0.94
CA ALA A 514 7.24 16.67 -0.31
C ALA A 514 7.28 17.25 1.11
N LEU A 515 7.63 16.41 2.07
CA LEU A 515 7.89 16.77 3.46
C LEU A 515 9.33 16.39 3.78
N ALA A 516 10.16 17.36 4.14
CA ALA A 516 11.52 17.08 4.58
C ALA A 516 11.56 16.65 6.06
N ALA A 517 12.64 15.97 6.47
CA ALA A 517 12.88 15.61 7.86
C ALA A 517 12.87 16.83 8.80
N ASP A 518 13.26 18.01 8.32
CA ASP A 518 13.24 19.28 9.07
C ASP A 518 11.87 19.99 9.09
N GLY A 519 10.81 19.33 8.63
CA GLY A 519 9.45 19.86 8.64
C GLY A 519 9.13 20.79 7.46
N ARG A 520 10.01 20.99 6.48
CA ARG A 520 9.69 21.79 5.28
C ARG A 520 8.70 21.05 4.38
N LEU A 521 7.59 21.69 4.07
CA LEU A 521 6.55 21.22 3.15
C LEU A 521 6.69 21.91 1.80
N VAL A 522 6.50 21.17 0.71
CA VAL A 522 6.46 21.68 -0.67
C VAL A 522 5.39 20.95 -1.47
N THR A 523 4.52 21.69 -2.15
CA THR A 523 3.60 21.16 -3.16
C THR A 523 3.75 21.95 -4.45
N GLU A 524 3.61 21.27 -5.59
CA GLU A 524 3.88 21.85 -6.90
C GLU A 524 2.73 21.59 -7.89
N PRO A 525 1.55 22.23 -7.68
CA PRO A 525 0.42 22.05 -8.56
C PRO A 525 0.71 22.53 -9.99
N ILE A 526 0.16 21.81 -10.97
CA ILE A 526 0.28 22.13 -12.38
C ILE A 526 -1.09 22.43 -12.99
N LYS A 527 -1.14 23.38 -13.93
CA LYS A 527 -2.29 23.59 -14.83
C LYS A 527 -1.77 24.16 -16.14
N GLY A 528 -2.40 23.81 -17.25
CA GLY A 528 -1.94 24.19 -18.58
C GLY A 528 -0.70 23.42 -19.06
N THR A 529 -0.77 22.98 -20.30
CA THR A 529 0.30 22.22 -20.96
C THR A 529 0.30 22.57 -22.44
N ARG A 530 1.50 22.69 -23.02
CA ARG A 530 1.69 22.79 -24.48
C ARG A 530 2.73 21.76 -24.92
N PRO A 531 2.62 21.18 -26.12
CA PRO A 531 3.67 20.32 -26.66
C PRO A 531 4.96 21.12 -26.89
N ARG A 532 6.10 20.44 -27.02
CA ARG A 532 7.31 21.08 -27.55
C ARG A 532 7.14 21.40 -29.03
N GLY A 533 7.75 22.50 -29.47
CA GLY A 533 7.73 22.92 -30.87
C GLY A 533 8.68 22.09 -31.73
N ALA A 534 8.30 21.86 -32.99
CA ALA A 534 9.16 21.20 -33.97
C ALA A 534 10.42 22.02 -34.32
N THR A 535 10.40 23.33 -34.05
CA THR A 535 11.53 24.25 -34.24
C THR A 535 11.76 25.05 -32.96
N PRO A 536 12.99 25.54 -32.68
CA PRO A 536 13.27 26.39 -31.52
C PRO A 536 12.40 27.64 -31.44
N GLU A 537 12.03 28.20 -32.59
CA GLU A 537 11.13 29.36 -32.69
C GLU A 537 9.73 29.01 -32.25
N ARG A 538 9.16 27.94 -32.81
CA ARG A 538 7.82 27.47 -32.45
C ARG A 538 7.75 27.03 -30.99
N ASP A 539 8.83 26.42 -30.48
CA ASP A 539 8.96 26.02 -29.08
C ASP A 539 8.87 27.23 -28.13
N ARG A 540 9.62 28.29 -28.44
CA ARG A 540 9.55 29.56 -27.69
C ARG A 540 8.18 30.21 -27.77
N GLU A 541 7.53 30.17 -28.94
CA GLU A 541 6.16 30.67 -29.11
C GLU A 541 5.16 29.90 -28.25
N LEU A 542 5.20 28.57 -28.25
CA LEU A 542 4.31 27.73 -27.45
C LEU A 542 4.50 27.95 -25.94
N ALA A 543 5.74 28.13 -25.49
CA ALA A 543 6.02 28.48 -24.10
C ALA A 543 5.49 29.88 -23.74
N ALA A 544 5.65 30.87 -24.63
CA ALA A 544 5.11 32.22 -24.43
C ALA A 544 3.58 32.26 -24.48
N GLU A 545 2.97 31.45 -25.36
CA GLU A 545 1.52 31.26 -25.45
C GLU A 545 0.96 30.71 -24.13
N LEU A 546 1.59 29.67 -23.58
CA LEU A 546 1.21 29.12 -22.26
C LEU A 546 1.38 30.16 -21.15
N ALA A 547 2.49 30.91 -21.15
CA ALA A 547 2.73 31.97 -20.17
C ALA A 547 1.70 33.11 -20.23
N ALA A 548 1.15 33.39 -21.42
CA ALA A 548 0.17 34.45 -21.64
C ALA A 548 -1.29 33.98 -21.50
N SER A 549 -1.53 32.68 -21.47
CA SER A 549 -2.86 32.10 -21.40
C SER A 549 -3.60 32.50 -20.12
N THR A 550 -4.69 33.26 -20.27
CA THR A 550 -5.47 33.74 -19.13
C THR A 550 -6.27 32.62 -18.47
N LYS A 551 -6.79 31.66 -19.26
CA LYS A 551 -7.46 30.44 -18.76
C LYS A 551 -6.51 29.61 -17.89
N ASP A 552 -5.37 29.20 -18.46
CA ASP A 552 -4.40 28.33 -17.78
C ASP A 552 -3.87 28.97 -16.48
N ARG A 553 -3.61 30.29 -16.50
CA ARG A 553 -3.19 31.03 -15.30
C ARG A 553 -4.26 31.12 -14.24
N ALA A 554 -5.51 31.35 -14.62
CA ALA A 554 -6.62 31.43 -13.67
C ALA A 554 -6.80 30.08 -12.94
N GLU A 555 -6.84 28.98 -13.68
CA GLU A 555 -6.89 27.62 -13.11
C GLU A 555 -5.69 27.35 -12.19
N ASN A 556 -4.48 27.71 -12.64
CA ASN A 556 -3.27 27.48 -11.84
C ASN A 556 -3.32 28.27 -10.52
N ILE A 557 -3.75 29.53 -10.56
CA ILE A 557 -3.87 30.39 -9.36
C ILE A 557 -4.92 29.83 -8.40
N MET A 558 -6.08 29.41 -8.90
CA MET A 558 -7.14 28.82 -8.08
C MET A 558 -6.64 27.58 -7.31
N ILE A 559 -5.96 26.66 -7.99
CA ILE A 559 -5.39 25.47 -7.34
C ILE A 559 -4.21 25.82 -6.42
N THR A 560 -3.40 26.82 -6.78
CA THR A 560 -2.33 27.31 -5.91
C THR A 560 -2.89 27.86 -4.60
N ASP A 561 -3.99 28.61 -4.65
CA ASP A 561 -4.62 29.13 -3.45
C ASP A 561 -5.26 28.01 -2.60
N LEU A 562 -5.89 27.03 -3.25
CA LEU A 562 -6.38 25.84 -2.56
C LEU A 562 -5.24 25.10 -1.81
N ALA A 563 -4.10 24.90 -2.48
CA ALA A 563 -2.93 24.26 -1.88
C ALA A 563 -2.35 25.08 -0.71
N ARG A 564 -2.32 26.42 -0.81
CA ARG A 564 -1.97 27.30 0.31
C ARG A 564 -2.91 27.12 1.50
N ASN A 565 -4.22 27.11 1.24
CA ASN A 565 -5.23 26.91 2.27
C ASN A 565 -5.07 25.54 2.94
N ASP A 566 -4.81 24.49 2.16
CA ASP A 566 -4.58 23.15 2.68
C ASP A 566 -3.39 23.09 3.65
N LEU A 567 -2.24 23.61 3.23
CA LEU A 567 -1.03 23.61 4.07
C LEU A 567 -1.20 24.52 5.30
N SER A 568 -1.97 25.61 5.21
CA SER A 568 -2.17 26.55 6.33
C SER A 568 -2.80 25.91 7.57
N ARG A 569 -3.50 24.78 7.42
CA ARG A 569 -4.13 24.05 8.54
C ARG A 569 -3.14 23.38 9.49
N VAL A 570 -1.94 23.08 8.99
CA VAL A 570 -0.90 22.32 9.72
C VAL A 570 0.43 23.07 9.81
N ALA A 571 0.54 24.22 9.13
CA ALA A 571 1.76 24.97 9.04
C ALA A 571 1.91 26.00 10.16
N VAL A 572 3.16 26.31 10.50
CA VAL A 572 3.49 27.45 11.35
C VAL A 572 2.91 28.73 10.73
N PRO A 573 2.11 29.51 11.48
CA PRO A 573 1.52 30.74 10.98
C PRO A 573 2.58 31.68 10.35
N GLY A 574 2.28 32.19 9.16
CA GLY A 574 3.17 33.09 8.41
C GLY A 574 4.27 32.40 7.60
N THR A 575 4.38 31.06 7.63
CA THR A 575 5.39 30.33 6.82
C THR A 575 4.88 29.85 5.46
N VAL A 576 3.56 29.86 5.23
CA VAL A 576 2.98 29.47 3.94
C VAL A 576 3.30 30.55 2.89
N ALA A 577 4.06 30.18 1.87
CA ALA A 577 4.48 31.08 0.79
C ALA A 577 4.20 30.47 -0.59
N ALA A 578 3.76 31.31 -1.54
CA ALA A 578 3.71 30.95 -2.95
C ALA A 578 4.90 31.63 -3.66
N GLU A 579 5.88 30.83 -4.07
CA GLU A 579 7.20 31.35 -4.50
C GLU A 579 7.31 31.49 -6.02
N ARG A 580 6.92 30.44 -6.75
CA ARG A 580 7.09 30.34 -8.22
C ARG A 580 5.74 30.29 -8.93
N VAL A 581 4.89 31.30 -8.74
CA VAL A 581 3.52 31.27 -9.25
C VAL A 581 3.47 31.32 -10.79
N CYS A 582 2.75 30.38 -11.40
CA CYS A 582 2.57 30.24 -12.85
C CYS A 582 3.90 30.21 -13.63
N ALA A 583 4.96 29.62 -13.07
CA ALA A 583 6.23 29.49 -13.74
C ALA A 583 6.13 28.48 -14.90
N ILE A 584 6.70 28.81 -16.06
CA ILE A 584 6.78 27.87 -17.17
C ILE A 584 8.03 27.00 -17.02
N GLU A 585 7.82 25.70 -17.08
CA GLU A 585 8.87 24.70 -17.11
C GLU A 585 8.82 23.91 -18.41
N SER A 586 10.00 23.62 -18.96
CA SER A 586 10.15 22.90 -20.22
C SER A 586 10.75 21.53 -19.97
N TYR A 587 9.99 20.50 -20.31
CA TYR A 587 10.38 19.10 -20.27
C TYR A 587 10.67 18.58 -21.68
N PRO A 588 11.22 17.37 -21.85
CA PRO A 588 11.55 16.85 -23.18
C PRO A 588 10.38 16.81 -24.17
N THR A 589 9.15 16.63 -23.70
CA THR A 589 7.95 16.43 -24.54
C THR A 589 6.92 17.56 -24.44
N VAL A 590 6.94 18.34 -23.35
CA VAL A 590 5.95 19.41 -23.10
C VAL A 590 6.53 20.62 -22.37
N HIS A 591 5.86 21.78 -22.52
CA HIS A 591 5.91 22.89 -21.57
C HIS A 591 4.76 22.76 -20.57
N GLN A 592 4.99 23.08 -19.30
CA GLN A 592 3.97 23.06 -18.25
C GLN A 592 4.05 24.32 -17.40
N MET A 593 2.89 24.80 -16.96
CA MET A 593 2.81 25.87 -15.97
C MET A 593 2.66 25.26 -14.58
N VAL A 594 3.63 25.60 -13.72
CA VAL A 594 3.82 25.03 -12.39
C VAL A 594 3.84 26.17 -11.38
N SER A 595 3.15 25.97 -10.25
CA SER A 595 3.30 26.83 -9.09
C SER A 595 3.97 26.09 -7.95
N THR A 596 4.75 26.78 -7.11
CA THR A 596 5.35 26.17 -5.91
C THR A 596 4.78 26.84 -4.67
N VAL A 597 4.20 26.04 -3.78
CA VAL A 597 3.77 26.47 -2.44
C VAL A 597 4.64 25.78 -1.40
N THR A 598 5.21 26.56 -0.50
CA THR A 598 6.08 26.10 0.59
C THR A 598 5.46 26.44 1.94
N ALA A 599 5.78 25.63 2.96
CA ALA A 599 5.40 25.90 4.34
C ALA A 599 6.35 25.21 5.32
N ARG A 600 6.26 25.52 6.61
CA ARG A 600 6.89 24.76 7.70
C ARG A 600 5.82 24.08 8.52
N LEU A 601 5.92 22.77 8.71
CA LEU A 601 5.04 22.00 9.59
C LEU A 601 5.15 22.54 11.02
N GLU A 602 4.01 22.75 11.67
CA GLU A 602 3.95 23.16 13.08
C GLU A 602 4.54 22.04 13.96
N PRO A 603 5.46 22.36 14.90
CA PRO A 603 6.00 21.36 15.81
C PRO A 603 4.92 20.62 16.61
N GLY A 604 5.04 19.30 16.70
CA GLY A 604 4.07 18.44 17.39
C GLY A 604 2.83 18.07 16.58
N VAL A 605 2.63 18.64 15.38
CA VAL A 605 1.62 18.14 14.44
C VAL A 605 2.14 16.85 13.79
N PRO A 606 1.38 15.73 13.84
CA PRO A 606 1.77 14.50 13.16
C PRO A 606 2.00 14.73 11.67
N ARG A 607 3.05 14.12 11.12
CA ARG A 607 3.38 14.22 9.68
C ARG A 607 2.28 13.68 8.78
N THR A 608 1.54 12.68 9.26
CA THR A 608 0.34 12.15 8.59
C THR A 608 -0.75 13.18 8.41
N ASP A 609 -0.89 14.13 9.34
CA ASP A 609 -1.91 15.16 9.29
C ASP A 609 -1.58 16.17 8.17
N ALA A 610 -0.30 16.39 7.88
CA ALA A 610 0.10 17.21 6.73
C ALA A 610 -0.29 16.56 5.40
N VAL A 611 -0.08 15.24 5.28
CA VAL A 611 -0.51 14.46 4.11
C VAL A 611 -2.04 14.50 4.02
N ALA A 612 -2.75 14.20 5.11
CA ALA A 612 -4.21 14.15 5.15
C ALA A 612 -4.85 15.52 4.87
N ALA A 613 -4.28 16.61 5.38
CA ALA A 613 -4.73 17.96 5.07
C ALA A 613 -4.60 18.24 3.57
N ALA A 614 -3.44 18.00 2.98
CA ALA A 614 -3.27 18.24 1.54
C ALA A 614 -4.11 17.30 0.66
N PHE A 615 -4.49 16.11 1.15
CA PHE A 615 -5.13 15.08 0.34
C PHE A 615 -6.63 15.34 0.10
N PRO A 616 -7.19 14.93 -1.06
CA PRO A 616 -6.49 14.57 -2.30
C PRO A 616 -5.87 15.80 -3.00
N PRO A 617 -5.05 15.58 -4.04
CA PRO A 617 -4.47 16.66 -4.84
C PRO A 617 -5.53 17.66 -5.32
N GLY A 618 -5.30 18.95 -5.07
CA GLY A 618 -6.23 20.03 -5.44
C GLY A 618 -6.53 20.09 -6.94
N SER A 619 -5.50 19.85 -7.76
CA SER A 619 -5.57 19.78 -9.23
C SER A 619 -6.51 18.70 -9.76
N MET A 620 -6.74 17.65 -8.96
CA MET A 620 -7.58 16.50 -9.27
C MET A 620 -8.92 16.53 -8.53
N THR A 621 -9.26 17.63 -7.85
CA THR A 621 -10.55 17.80 -7.19
C THR A 621 -11.23 19.04 -7.75
N GLY A 622 -10.82 20.21 -7.27
CA GLY A 622 -11.37 21.53 -7.62
C GLY A 622 -11.56 22.37 -6.36
N ALA A 623 -12.12 23.57 -6.51
CA ALA A 623 -12.15 24.57 -5.44
C ALA A 623 -13.56 25.15 -5.25
N PRO A 624 -14.15 25.15 -4.04
CA PRO A 624 -13.62 24.61 -2.77
C PRO A 624 -13.62 23.07 -2.69
N LYS A 625 -12.54 22.48 -2.18
CA LYS A 625 -12.28 21.03 -2.25
C LYS A 625 -13.43 20.14 -1.75
N ILE A 626 -13.95 20.40 -0.55
CA ILE A 626 -14.99 19.54 0.07
C ILE A 626 -16.27 19.53 -0.78
N SER A 627 -16.81 20.71 -1.10
CA SER A 627 -18.00 20.83 -1.95
C SER A 627 -17.80 20.20 -3.33
N THR A 628 -16.65 20.42 -3.96
CA THR A 628 -16.34 19.81 -5.26
C THR A 628 -16.28 18.29 -5.20
N MET A 629 -15.71 17.71 -4.14
CA MET A 629 -15.65 16.25 -3.99
C MET A 629 -17.04 15.62 -3.85
N ASP A 630 -18.01 16.32 -3.23
CA ASP A 630 -19.42 15.89 -3.17
C ASP A 630 -20.11 15.97 -4.52
N ILE A 631 -19.83 17.03 -5.29
CA ILE A 631 -20.34 17.18 -6.66
C ILE A 631 -19.81 16.04 -7.53
N LEU A 632 -18.49 15.79 -7.50
CA LEU A 632 -17.84 14.72 -8.25
C LEU A 632 -18.43 13.35 -7.91
N GLU A 633 -18.76 13.08 -6.65
CA GLU A 633 -19.39 11.82 -6.23
C GLU A 633 -20.77 11.61 -6.88
N ARG A 634 -21.51 12.69 -7.19
CA ARG A 634 -22.80 12.60 -7.90
C ARG A 634 -22.64 12.50 -9.41
N LEU A 635 -21.64 13.19 -9.96
CA LEU A 635 -21.44 13.31 -11.40
C LEU A 635 -20.69 12.12 -12.00
N GLU A 636 -19.65 11.63 -11.31
CA GLU A 636 -18.82 10.54 -11.80
C GLU A 636 -19.50 9.18 -11.61
N SER A 637 -19.22 8.28 -12.55
CA SER A 637 -19.99 7.05 -12.73
C SER A 637 -19.48 5.87 -11.93
N GLY A 638 -18.39 6.06 -11.21
CA GLY A 638 -17.75 5.06 -10.39
C GLY A 638 -16.48 5.63 -9.76
N PRO A 639 -15.87 4.89 -8.82
CA PRO A 639 -14.69 5.35 -8.12
C PRO A 639 -13.50 5.53 -9.07
N ARG A 640 -12.62 6.48 -8.72
CA ARG A 640 -11.32 6.65 -9.39
C ARG A 640 -10.29 5.60 -8.98
N GLY A 641 -10.45 5.01 -7.79
CA GLY A 641 -9.54 3.99 -7.25
C GLY A 641 -8.14 4.56 -7.05
N VAL A 642 -7.13 3.93 -7.68
CA VAL A 642 -5.74 4.38 -7.63
C VAL A 642 -5.53 5.72 -8.35
N TYR A 643 -6.25 5.96 -9.46
CA TYR A 643 -6.15 7.19 -10.23
C TYR A 643 -6.57 8.40 -9.39
N SER A 644 -5.88 9.54 -9.57
CA SER A 644 -6.01 10.75 -8.74
C SER A 644 -5.60 10.59 -7.27
N GLY A 645 -5.11 9.40 -6.88
CA GLY A 645 -4.42 9.18 -5.61
C GLY A 645 -2.99 9.71 -5.65
N VAL A 646 -2.15 9.23 -4.74
CA VAL A 646 -0.73 9.60 -4.65
C VAL A 646 0.15 8.38 -4.41
N ALA A 647 1.40 8.42 -4.85
CA ALA A 647 2.38 7.38 -4.59
C ALA A 647 3.79 7.94 -4.38
N GLY A 648 4.59 7.22 -3.59
CA GLY A 648 5.94 7.61 -3.25
C GLY A 648 6.46 6.89 -2.01
N TYR A 649 7.22 7.60 -1.17
CA TYR A 649 7.78 7.04 0.06
C TYR A 649 7.48 7.89 1.29
N LEU A 650 7.54 7.24 2.45
CA LEU A 650 7.45 7.78 3.81
C LEU A 650 8.63 7.22 4.61
N SER A 651 9.71 7.99 4.77
CA SER A 651 10.96 7.54 5.38
C SER A 651 10.90 7.53 6.91
N ASP A 652 11.72 6.68 7.54
CA ASP A 652 11.82 6.58 8.99
C ASP A 652 12.40 7.84 9.67
N ASP A 653 13.07 8.72 8.91
CA ASP A 653 13.48 10.05 9.38
C ASP A 653 12.37 11.11 9.23
N GLY A 654 11.15 10.67 8.93
CA GLY A 654 9.97 11.50 8.74
C GLY A 654 9.89 12.18 7.37
N ALA A 655 10.89 12.06 6.48
CA ALA A 655 10.79 12.62 5.15
C ALA A 655 9.75 11.88 4.29
N ALA A 656 9.11 12.56 3.35
CA ALA A 656 8.23 11.97 2.35
C ALA A 656 8.33 12.75 1.03
N ASP A 657 8.11 12.05 -0.08
CA ASP A 657 7.89 12.67 -1.39
C ASP A 657 6.86 11.84 -2.14
N LEU A 658 5.73 12.46 -2.44
CA LEU A 658 4.56 11.83 -3.03
C LEU A 658 4.19 12.57 -4.34
N SER A 659 3.99 11.81 -5.40
CA SER A 659 3.51 12.30 -6.70
C SER A 659 2.04 11.97 -6.91
N VAL A 660 1.34 12.79 -7.68
CA VAL A 660 -0.05 12.54 -8.06
C VAL A 660 -0.11 11.37 -9.04
N LEU A 661 -1.08 10.46 -8.88
CA LEU A 661 -1.30 9.34 -9.80
C LEU A 661 -2.19 9.75 -10.98
N ILE A 662 -1.59 10.50 -11.90
CA ILE A 662 -2.11 10.87 -13.22
C ILE A 662 -1.14 10.41 -14.31
N ARG A 663 -1.65 10.22 -15.54
CA ARG A 663 -0.91 9.53 -16.61
C ARG A 663 -0.36 8.19 -16.11
N THR A 664 -1.22 7.46 -15.39
CA THR A 664 -0.92 6.19 -14.73
C THR A 664 -1.78 5.10 -15.35
N LEU A 665 -1.15 4.09 -15.93
CA LEU A 665 -1.81 2.85 -16.32
C LEU A 665 -1.79 1.91 -15.11
N VAL A 666 -2.96 1.40 -14.73
CA VAL A 666 -3.12 0.44 -13.63
C VAL A 666 -3.48 -0.91 -14.22
N ALA A 667 -2.66 -1.92 -13.97
CA ALA A 667 -2.96 -3.30 -14.31
C ALA A 667 -3.34 -4.08 -13.05
N THR A 668 -4.52 -4.69 -13.06
CA THR A 668 -4.98 -5.59 -12.00
C THR A 668 -5.07 -7.00 -12.52
N ARG A 669 -4.51 -7.96 -11.78
CA ARG A 669 -4.51 -9.38 -12.16
C ARG A 669 -5.19 -10.21 -11.09
N GLU A 670 -6.23 -10.94 -11.49
CA GLU A 670 -7.03 -11.79 -10.60
C GLU A 670 -7.06 -13.23 -11.12
N PRO A 671 -7.27 -14.25 -10.26
CA PRO A 671 -7.58 -15.59 -10.74
C PRO A 671 -8.80 -15.56 -11.67
N ALA A 672 -8.74 -16.26 -12.80
CA ALA A 672 -9.87 -16.36 -13.71
C ALA A 672 -11.04 -17.09 -13.03
N ALA A 673 -12.28 -16.68 -13.34
CA ALA A 673 -13.48 -17.29 -12.80
C ALA A 673 -13.51 -18.81 -13.08
N GLY A 674 -13.74 -19.61 -12.03
CA GLY A 674 -13.75 -21.07 -12.13
C GLY A 674 -12.38 -21.76 -12.07
N ALA A 675 -11.28 -21.02 -11.84
CA ALA A 675 -10.00 -21.63 -11.53
C ALA A 675 -10.12 -22.43 -10.22
N PRO A 676 -9.73 -23.72 -10.19
CA PRO A 676 -9.70 -24.47 -8.95
C PRO A 676 -8.76 -23.77 -7.96
N PRO A 677 -9.11 -23.70 -6.65
CA PRO A 677 -8.18 -23.21 -5.65
C PRO A 677 -6.88 -23.99 -5.76
N GLY A 678 -5.74 -23.32 -5.54
CA GLY A 678 -4.45 -24.00 -5.54
C GLY A 678 -4.40 -25.15 -4.51
N PRO A 679 -3.36 -26.01 -4.57
CA PRO A 679 -3.24 -27.19 -3.69
C PRO A 679 -3.35 -26.86 -2.19
N ASP A 680 -3.11 -25.60 -1.80
CA ASP A 680 -3.17 -25.11 -0.42
C ASP A 680 -4.42 -24.26 -0.09
N GLY A 681 -5.43 -24.24 -0.97
CA GLY A 681 -6.61 -23.37 -0.80
C GLY A 681 -6.34 -21.88 -1.09
N ALA A 682 -5.11 -21.52 -1.47
CA ALA A 682 -4.74 -20.15 -1.83
C ALA A 682 -5.34 -19.74 -3.18
N THR A 683 -6.07 -18.62 -3.20
CA THR A 683 -6.70 -18.02 -4.38
C THR A 683 -5.85 -16.89 -4.99
N GLY A 684 -4.52 -17.02 -4.98
CA GLY A 684 -3.60 -16.03 -5.55
C GLY A 684 -3.19 -16.36 -7.00
N THR A 685 -2.73 -15.36 -7.74
CA THR A 685 -2.12 -15.51 -9.08
C THR A 685 -0.85 -16.38 -9.09
N ALA A 686 -0.27 -16.65 -7.91
CA ALA A 686 0.93 -17.45 -7.72
C ALA A 686 0.76 -18.97 -7.95
N THR A 687 -0.47 -19.48 -8.05
CA THR A 687 -0.76 -20.93 -8.12
C THR A 687 -0.80 -21.50 -9.54
N GLY A 688 -0.35 -20.75 -10.56
CA GLY A 688 -0.22 -21.24 -11.94
C GLY A 688 -1.55 -21.47 -12.67
N GLY A 689 -2.68 -21.03 -12.08
CA GLY A 689 -3.97 -20.97 -12.74
C GLY A 689 -4.04 -19.88 -13.81
N ALA A 690 -5.07 -19.93 -14.67
CA ALA A 690 -5.32 -18.84 -15.61
C ALA A 690 -5.61 -17.55 -14.84
N VAL A 691 -4.93 -16.46 -15.19
CA VAL A 691 -5.05 -15.15 -14.54
C VAL A 691 -5.69 -14.17 -15.51
N ARG A 692 -6.78 -13.51 -15.10
CA ARG A 692 -7.42 -12.45 -15.87
C ARG A 692 -6.73 -11.12 -15.58
N THR A 693 -6.35 -10.38 -16.62
CA THR A 693 -5.73 -9.05 -16.49
C THR A 693 -6.69 -7.97 -16.98
N ARG A 694 -6.92 -6.95 -16.15
CA ARG A 694 -7.64 -5.73 -16.55
C ARG A 694 -6.71 -4.53 -16.46
N LEU A 695 -6.83 -3.63 -17.44
CA LEU A 695 -6.14 -2.36 -17.49
C LEU A 695 -7.13 -1.23 -17.23
N SER A 696 -6.72 -0.22 -16.48
CA SER A 696 -7.48 1.02 -16.31
C SER A 696 -6.58 2.24 -16.44
N LEU A 697 -7.10 3.29 -17.06
CA LEU A 697 -6.43 4.57 -17.29
C LEU A 697 -7.42 5.71 -17.07
N GLY A 698 -7.24 6.46 -15.99
CA GLY A 698 -8.08 7.61 -15.69
C GLY A 698 -7.67 8.84 -16.49
N VAL A 699 -8.65 9.60 -16.95
CA VAL A 699 -8.48 10.81 -17.78
C VAL A 699 -9.55 11.84 -17.45
N GLY A 700 -9.21 13.12 -17.57
CA GLY A 700 -10.13 14.20 -17.23
C GLY A 700 -9.47 15.57 -17.29
N GLY A 701 -10.26 16.59 -16.97
CA GLY A 701 -9.90 18.01 -17.13
C GLY A 701 -10.62 18.90 -16.12
N ALA A 702 -10.15 20.14 -16.03
CA ALA A 702 -10.78 21.15 -15.17
C ALA A 702 -11.96 21.78 -15.91
N ILE A 703 -13.13 21.73 -15.29
CA ILE A 703 -14.34 22.38 -15.79
C ILE A 703 -14.49 23.70 -15.05
N THR A 704 -14.61 24.77 -15.83
CA THR A 704 -14.91 26.13 -15.37
C THR A 704 -16.23 26.60 -15.96
N ALA A 705 -16.73 27.76 -15.54
CA ALA A 705 -17.96 28.35 -16.11
C ALA A 705 -17.88 28.49 -17.65
N ASP A 706 -16.69 28.81 -18.18
CA ASP A 706 -16.46 29.10 -19.59
C ASP A 706 -15.97 27.86 -20.40
N SER A 707 -15.90 26.69 -19.78
CA SER A 707 -15.49 25.46 -20.48
C SER A 707 -16.48 25.10 -21.60
N ASP A 708 -15.97 24.79 -22.78
CA ASP A 708 -16.78 24.23 -23.87
C ASP A 708 -16.81 22.70 -23.77
N PRO A 709 -17.98 22.05 -23.64
CA PRO A 709 -18.05 20.60 -23.47
C PRO A 709 -17.32 19.80 -24.55
N GLU A 710 -17.32 20.27 -25.79
CA GLU A 710 -16.67 19.57 -26.91
C GLU A 710 -15.15 19.64 -26.80
N GLU A 711 -14.62 20.83 -26.50
CA GLU A 711 -13.19 21.01 -26.24
C GLU A 711 -12.70 20.15 -25.07
N GLU A 712 -13.49 20.05 -24.00
CA GLU A 712 -13.15 19.24 -22.82
C GLU A 712 -13.16 17.72 -23.15
N TRP A 713 -14.03 17.26 -24.06
CA TRP A 713 -13.99 15.89 -24.57
C TRP A 713 -12.75 15.63 -25.44
N ASP A 714 -12.38 16.57 -26.31
CA ASP A 714 -11.16 16.47 -27.10
C ASP A 714 -9.89 16.50 -26.23
N GLU A 715 -9.92 17.21 -25.10
CA GLU A 715 -8.87 17.19 -24.10
C GLU A 715 -8.73 15.80 -23.43
N VAL A 716 -9.84 15.16 -23.08
CA VAL A 716 -9.85 13.77 -22.56
C VAL A 716 -9.15 12.82 -23.54
N ARG A 717 -9.48 12.92 -24.84
CA ARG A 717 -8.86 12.11 -25.89
C ARG A 717 -7.36 12.39 -26.02
N THR A 718 -6.98 13.66 -26.04
CA THR A 718 -5.59 14.11 -26.15
C THR A 718 -4.74 13.64 -24.97
N LYS A 719 -5.27 13.71 -23.74
CA LYS A 719 -4.59 13.25 -22.53
C LYS A 719 -4.42 11.72 -22.51
N ALA A 720 -5.37 10.96 -23.06
CA ALA A 720 -5.27 9.51 -23.18
C ALA A 720 -4.24 9.06 -24.24
N HIS A 721 -4.14 9.81 -25.34
CA HIS A 721 -3.37 9.44 -26.54
C HIS A 721 -1.91 9.05 -26.23
N GLY A 722 -1.23 9.77 -25.33
CA GLY A 722 0.16 9.48 -24.97
C GLY A 722 0.38 8.06 -24.42
N VAL A 723 -0.57 7.54 -23.65
CA VAL A 723 -0.52 6.18 -23.07
C VAL A 723 -1.03 5.15 -24.08
N LEU A 724 -2.18 5.42 -24.73
CA LEU A 724 -2.79 4.50 -25.70
C LEU A 724 -1.87 4.20 -26.88
N ARG A 725 -1.18 5.21 -27.43
CA ARG A 725 -0.21 5.06 -28.51
C ARG A 725 0.91 4.07 -28.17
N VAL A 726 1.41 4.09 -26.92
CA VAL A 726 2.47 3.18 -26.47
C VAL A 726 1.96 1.74 -26.34
N LEU A 727 0.67 1.56 -26.06
CA LEU A 727 0.00 0.26 -26.04
C LEU A 727 -0.40 -0.23 -27.44
N GLY A 728 -0.26 0.62 -28.48
CA GLY A 728 -0.78 0.35 -29.83
C GLY A 728 -2.31 0.40 -29.90
N SER A 729 -2.96 0.98 -28.89
CA SER A 729 -4.41 1.09 -28.77
C SER A 729 -4.91 2.42 -29.33
N ALA A 730 -6.17 2.43 -29.78
CA ALA A 730 -6.91 3.63 -30.17
C ALA A 730 -7.83 4.07 -29.02
N PHE A 731 -8.29 5.32 -29.06
CA PHE A 731 -9.34 5.77 -28.14
C PHE A 731 -10.68 5.12 -28.56
N PRO A 732 -11.48 4.58 -27.61
CA PRO A 732 -12.81 4.06 -27.93
C PRO A 732 -13.68 5.17 -28.52
N ASP A 733 -14.09 5.01 -29.78
CA ASP A 733 -14.81 5.96 -30.65
C ASP A 733 -13.97 6.65 -31.76
N GLU A 734 -12.70 6.28 -31.96
CA GLU A 734 -11.95 6.80 -33.11
C GLU A 734 -12.44 6.25 -34.46
N ALA A 735 -13.03 7.14 -35.27
CA ALA A 735 -12.48 7.31 -36.62
C ALA A 735 -11.07 7.93 -36.48
N PRO A 736 -10.06 7.46 -37.25
CA PRO A 736 -8.65 7.80 -37.00
C PRO A 736 -8.36 9.31 -37.10
N LEU A 737 -7.59 9.85 -36.15
CA LEU A 737 -7.10 11.24 -36.16
C LEU A 737 -6.22 11.53 -37.40
N PRO A 738 -6.30 12.74 -38.01
CA PRO A 738 -5.41 13.11 -39.11
C PRO A 738 -3.95 13.14 -38.64
N ARG A 739 -3.09 12.53 -39.46
CA ARG A 739 -1.64 12.36 -39.23
C ARG A 739 -0.86 13.65 -39.11
#